data_AF-A0A498NG15-F1
#
_entry.id   AF-A0A498NG15-F1
#
_cell.length_a   1.000
_cell.length_b   1.000
_cell.length_c   1.000
_cell.angle_alpha   90.00
_cell.angle_beta   90.00
_cell.angle_gamma   90.00
#
_symmetry.space_group_name_H-M   'P 1'
#
loop_
_entity.id
_entity.type
_entity.pdbx_description
1 polymer ?
#
loop_
_entity_poly.entity_id
_entity_poly.type
_entity_poly.pdbx_seq_one_letter_code
_entity_poly.pdbx_strand_id
1 'polypeptide(L)'
;MGGLQKKKYESGSATNYISRNKARKKLSLSLADFRRLCILKGIYPHEPKHKKKVNKGSTAPRTFYLLKDIRFLLHEPIVGKFREYKIFVRKLRTAYGKAEWGAVGRLKENKPSYKLDHIIKERYPTFIDALRDVDDALSMCFLFSTFARTGKCHVQTIQLCRRLSVEWMNYIIASRSLRKVFLSIKGMYYQAEVLGQTVTWIVPYQFAHDHPTDVDYRVMATFTELYTTLLGFVNFRLYQTLNLVYPPKLDGQGELSLKSECEEDYALESESYSEKLSALSASLARTVPSVEEEEAELDHFPAEGEDLEKMEAREKIELEQNKQKKLFEGLKFFLNREVPRESLAFVIRCLGGQVSWDKSLCIGSTYDETDETITHHIVDRPSIEKQYINRYYIQPQWVYDCVNAKMLLPVEEYFLGVTLPPHLSPFVEESEGDYVPPEKLKLMALQRGEKPPEMEAKRAQGKRLPVKVTPGKVKPENRMRTEQEEKAEEKRLAIMMMKKREKYLYDKIMFGKKRNVREGFLPGSNQVAMMVGKPVRQWRSICKGLILGALLTTCMILLYCLSAPEVQLGLQEVPVPYSCAHRPSAAHSSTISNSSHHASRQQICTPKVDIMFMKTHKTASSTFLNILFRFGEKHHLKFAFPNSRNDFFYPSSFHRSQVKDYRPGMCFNIICNHMRFNAAEVAKVLPADTSYITILRDPADLAESSFHYFGRVVPLTWKLSGDDKLREFLTDPKLYYDPEGFNSFYLKNLLFFDFGQNNNLHPDDPKVDEAIHAIAKRFHLVMLVEYFEESLILLKDALCWDMEDLLFFKLNARKGSTISKLTPELRAKALEWNAIDWKLYQYFNATFWHKVDAYGRERMARDVAELQRRNAEMASICIEGGHAVDAGSILETSMQPWQPIGEKSIMGYNLKKNVDKAHRKLCRKMLTPELQYLTDMGVNLWITRLWGHIREILHW
;
A
#
# COMPACT_ATOMS: atom_id res chain seq x y z
N MET A 1 -60.64 -10.84 -37.14
CA MET A 1 -59.74 -11.47 -36.15
C MET A 1 -58.96 -10.40 -35.40
N GLY A 2 -59.50 -9.88 -34.30
CA GLY A 2 -58.84 -8.85 -33.47
C GLY A 2 -57.96 -9.50 -32.40
N GLY A 3 -56.65 -9.56 -32.63
CA GLY A 3 -55.71 -9.96 -31.59
C GLY A 3 -55.69 -8.94 -30.44
N LEU A 4 -55.72 -9.41 -29.19
CA LEU A 4 -55.60 -8.59 -27.98
C LEU A 4 -54.43 -7.60 -28.10
N GLN A 5 -54.67 -6.32 -27.77
CA GLN A 5 -53.63 -5.30 -27.79
C GLN A 5 -52.44 -5.71 -26.90
N LYS A 6 -51.26 -5.87 -27.51
CA LYS A 6 -50.03 -6.23 -26.79
C LYS A 6 -49.65 -5.09 -25.83
N LYS A 7 -49.46 -5.43 -24.55
CA LYS A 7 -49.03 -4.46 -23.53
C LYS A 7 -47.66 -3.87 -23.88
N LYS A 8 -47.50 -2.57 -23.60
CA LYS A 8 -46.23 -1.85 -23.86
C LYS A 8 -45.08 -2.49 -23.08
N TYR A 9 -43.92 -2.61 -23.73
CA TYR A 9 -42.67 -3.18 -23.18
C TYR A 9 -42.67 -4.69 -22.93
N GLU A 10 -43.67 -5.44 -23.40
CA GLU A 10 -43.72 -6.90 -23.32
C GLU A 10 -43.22 -7.60 -24.60
N SER A 11 -42.79 -6.83 -25.61
CA SER A 11 -42.23 -7.36 -26.87
C SER A 11 -41.14 -6.47 -27.47
N GLY A 12 -40.32 -7.06 -28.36
CA GLY A 12 -39.24 -6.39 -29.08
C GLY A 12 -38.01 -6.11 -28.22
N SER A 13 -37.27 -5.04 -28.51
CA SER A 13 -36.00 -4.75 -27.83
C SER A 13 -36.11 -4.65 -26.30
N ALA A 14 -37.30 -4.36 -25.75
CA ALA A 14 -37.50 -4.27 -24.30
C ALA A 14 -37.36 -5.62 -23.57
N THR A 15 -37.61 -6.75 -24.24
CA THR A 15 -37.48 -8.10 -23.66
C THR A 15 -36.10 -8.71 -23.84
N ASN A 16 -35.32 -8.21 -24.80
CA ASN A 16 -34.00 -8.76 -25.13
C ASN A 16 -32.94 -8.42 -24.09
N TYR A 17 -33.13 -7.34 -23.32
CA TYR A 17 -32.16 -6.85 -22.35
C TYR A 17 -32.70 -6.92 -20.93
N ILE A 18 -31.79 -7.16 -19.99
CA ILE A 18 -32.05 -7.17 -18.56
C ILE A 18 -31.04 -6.28 -17.86
N SER A 19 -31.52 -5.39 -16.98
CA SER A 19 -30.62 -4.53 -16.19
C SER A 19 -29.81 -5.36 -15.19
N ARG A 20 -28.57 -4.96 -14.88
CA ARG A 20 -27.68 -5.64 -13.91
C ARG A 20 -28.37 -6.04 -12.59
N ASN A 21 -29.12 -5.13 -11.99
CA ASN A 21 -29.80 -5.40 -10.71
C ASN A 21 -30.87 -6.51 -10.82
N LYS A 22 -31.55 -6.60 -11.96
CA LYS A 22 -32.53 -7.67 -12.23
C LYS A 22 -31.83 -8.99 -12.55
N ALA A 23 -30.75 -8.96 -13.33
CA ALA A 23 -29.94 -10.14 -13.63
C ALA A 23 -29.39 -10.79 -12.35
N ARG A 24 -28.78 -9.99 -11.47
CA ARG A 24 -28.28 -10.43 -10.17
C ARG A 24 -29.36 -11.08 -9.30
N LYS A 25 -30.55 -10.47 -9.23
CA LYS A 25 -31.69 -11.01 -8.49
C LYS A 25 -32.16 -12.34 -9.08
N LYS A 26 -32.20 -12.45 -10.41
CA LYS A 26 -32.63 -13.67 -11.10
C LYS A 26 -31.68 -14.86 -10.85
N LEU A 27 -30.37 -14.61 -10.82
CA LEU A 27 -29.36 -15.64 -10.50
C LEU A 27 -29.20 -15.91 -9.00
N SER A 28 -29.81 -15.09 -8.14
CA SER A 28 -29.67 -15.15 -6.68
C SER A 28 -28.21 -15.03 -6.20
N LEU A 29 -27.42 -14.18 -6.87
CA LEU A 29 -26.00 -13.96 -6.57
C LEU A 29 -25.75 -12.60 -5.91
N SER A 30 -24.60 -12.45 -5.24
CA SER A 30 -24.15 -11.13 -4.78
C SER A 30 -23.63 -10.31 -5.97
N LEU A 31 -23.37 -9.01 -5.78
CA LEU A 31 -22.80 -8.20 -6.87
C LEU A 31 -21.38 -8.66 -7.23
N ALA A 32 -20.59 -9.07 -6.24
CA ALA A 32 -19.23 -9.54 -6.43
C ALA A 32 -19.22 -10.88 -7.19
N ASP A 33 -20.05 -11.85 -6.75
CA ASP A 33 -20.13 -13.16 -7.39
C ASP A 33 -20.70 -13.06 -8.82
N PHE A 34 -21.67 -12.16 -9.03
CA PHE A 34 -22.22 -11.91 -10.36
C PHE A 34 -21.14 -11.34 -11.30
N ARG A 35 -20.33 -10.37 -10.84
CA ARG A 35 -19.21 -9.85 -11.64
C ARG A 35 -18.18 -10.94 -11.95
N ARG A 36 -17.79 -11.73 -10.96
CA ARG A 36 -16.86 -12.87 -11.14
C ARG A 36 -17.39 -13.85 -12.17
N LEU A 37 -18.65 -14.25 -12.07
CA LEU A 37 -19.27 -15.18 -13.04
C LEU A 37 -19.30 -14.61 -14.46
N CYS A 38 -19.63 -13.32 -14.60
CA CYS A 38 -19.62 -12.65 -15.91
C CYS A 38 -18.21 -12.64 -16.52
N ILE A 39 -17.16 -12.41 -15.72
CA ILE A 39 -15.78 -12.43 -16.19
C ILE A 39 -15.37 -13.84 -16.62
N LEU A 40 -15.63 -14.84 -15.79
CA LEU A 40 -15.28 -16.24 -16.09
C LEU A 40 -15.92 -16.73 -17.40
N LYS A 41 -17.22 -16.43 -17.63
CA LYS A 41 -17.94 -16.83 -18.85
C LYS A 41 -17.81 -15.84 -20.01
N GLY A 42 -17.05 -14.74 -19.86
CA GLY A 42 -16.89 -13.74 -20.93
C GLY A 42 -18.18 -13.00 -21.32
N ILE A 43 -19.07 -12.72 -20.36
CA ILE A 43 -20.33 -12.01 -20.60
C ILE A 43 -20.17 -10.51 -20.30
N TYR A 44 -20.27 -9.71 -21.35
CA TYR A 44 -20.07 -8.26 -21.29
C TYR A 44 -21.39 -7.49 -21.18
N PRO A 45 -21.37 -6.28 -20.59
CA PRO A 45 -22.52 -5.38 -20.64
C PRO A 45 -22.73 -4.87 -22.08
N HIS A 46 -23.98 -4.79 -22.52
CA HIS A 46 -24.35 -4.30 -23.84
C HIS A 46 -25.09 -2.96 -23.75
N GLU A 47 -24.84 -2.10 -24.72
CA GLU A 47 -25.56 -0.85 -24.89
C GLU A 47 -26.73 -1.01 -25.89
N PRO A 48 -28.00 -0.91 -25.44
CA PRO A 48 -29.13 -1.10 -26.33
C PRO A 48 -29.32 0.08 -27.28
N LYS A 49 -29.52 -0.19 -28.58
CA LYS A 49 -29.80 0.82 -29.62
C LYS A 49 -30.93 1.79 -29.23
N HIS A 50 -32.00 1.29 -28.60
CA HIS A 50 -33.13 2.10 -28.13
C HIS A 50 -33.26 2.14 -26.60
N LYS A 51 -32.37 2.89 -25.93
CA LYS A 51 -32.29 3.01 -24.45
C LYS A 51 -33.63 3.33 -23.78
N LYS A 52 -34.41 4.27 -24.33
CA LYS A 52 -35.73 4.67 -23.78
C LYS A 52 -36.72 3.51 -23.77
N LYS A 53 -36.76 2.68 -24.83
CA LYS A 53 -37.68 1.53 -24.94
C LYS A 53 -37.31 0.43 -23.95
N VAL A 54 -36.01 0.13 -23.81
CA VAL A 54 -35.50 -0.89 -22.89
C VAL A 54 -35.66 -0.49 -21.43
N ASN A 55 -35.45 0.79 -21.13
CA ASN A 55 -35.53 1.31 -19.76
C ASN A 55 -36.93 1.83 -19.41
N LYS A 56 -37.98 1.34 -20.09
CA LYS A 56 -39.40 1.67 -19.84
C LYS A 56 -39.67 3.19 -19.76
N GLY A 57 -39.10 3.95 -20.68
CA GLY A 57 -39.25 5.41 -20.78
C GLY A 57 -38.13 6.23 -20.11
N SER A 58 -37.24 5.63 -19.31
CA SER A 58 -36.18 6.36 -18.60
C SER A 58 -34.88 6.49 -19.42
N THR A 59 -34.25 7.66 -19.39
CA THR A 59 -32.93 7.92 -20.01
C THR A 59 -31.76 7.72 -19.06
N ALA A 60 -31.99 7.23 -17.83
CA ALA A 60 -30.93 7.08 -16.83
C ALA A 60 -29.85 6.07 -17.30
N PRO A 61 -28.55 6.36 -17.05
CA PRO A 61 -27.47 5.45 -17.41
C PRO A 61 -27.58 4.17 -16.58
N ARG A 62 -27.79 3.04 -17.26
CA ARG A 62 -27.89 1.71 -16.65
C ARG A 62 -27.12 0.71 -17.48
N THR A 63 -26.48 -0.23 -16.80
CA THR A 63 -25.82 -1.37 -17.45
C THR A 63 -26.85 -2.46 -17.75
N PHE A 64 -26.89 -2.88 -19.01
CA PHE A 64 -27.76 -3.92 -19.51
C PHE A 64 -26.95 -5.13 -19.94
N TYR A 65 -27.53 -6.30 -19.80
CA TYR A 65 -27.02 -7.58 -20.30
C TYR A 65 -28.09 -8.18 -21.20
N LEU A 66 -27.73 -9.09 -22.11
CA LEU A 66 -28.72 -9.80 -22.90
C LEU A 66 -29.43 -10.85 -22.02
N LEU A 67 -30.74 -10.97 -22.18
CA LEU A 67 -31.53 -11.93 -21.41
C LEU A 67 -31.12 -13.37 -21.72
N LYS A 68 -30.69 -13.64 -22.96
CA LYS A 68 -30.20 -14.96 -23.39
C LYS A 68 -28.95 -15.37 -22.61
N ASP A 69 -27.99 -14.46 -22.41
CA ASP A 69 -26.75 -14.74 -21.68
C ASP A 69 -27.02 -15.00 -20.20
N ILE A 70 -27.97 -14.26 -19.60
CA ILE A 70 -28.37 -14.50 -18.21
C ILE A 70 -29.14 -15.83 -18.05
N ARG A 71 -29.87 -16.28 -19.07
CA ARG A 71 -30.48 -17.63 -19.08
C ARG A 71 -29.39 -18.69 -19.16
N PHE A 72 -28.39 -18.49 -20.02
CA PHE A 72 -27.24 -19.38 -20.12
C PHE A 72 -26.49 -19.50 -18.78
N LEU A 73 -26.22 -18.38 -18.10
CA LEU A 73 -25.60 -18.38 -16.76
C LEU A 73 -26.39 -19.11 -15.68
N LEU A 74 -27.70 -19.30 -15.86
CA LEU A 74 -28.53 -19.95 -14.85
C LEU A 74 -28.25 -21.46 -14.77
N HIS A 75 -27.76 -22.05 -15.86
CA HIS A 75 -27.41 -23.47 -15.95
C HIS A 75 -25.93 -23.74 -15.65
N GLU A 76 -25.16 -22.70 -15.30
CA GLU A 76 -23.72 -22.84 -15.04
C GLU A 76 -23.44 -23.49 -13.67
N PRO A 77 -22.69 -24.61 -13.60
CA PRO A 77 -22.43 -25.35 -12.35
C PRO A 77 -21.70 -24.52 -11.28
N ILE A 78 -20.87 -23.54 -11.67
CA ILE A 78 -20.17 -22.65 -10.73
C ILE A 78 -21.14 -21.86 -9.85
N VAL A 79 -22.36 -21.57 -10.33
CA VAL A 79 -23.39 -20.91 -9.53
C VAL A 79 -23.76 -21.75 -8.30
N GLY A 80 -23.80 -23.07 -8.46
CA GLY A 80 -23.99 -24.02 -7.36
C GLY A 80 -22.84 -23.96 -6.35
N LYS A 81 -21.59 -23.96 -6.84
CA LYS A 81 -20.39 -23.86 -6.00
C LYS A 81 -20.31 -22.56 -5.20
N PHE A 82 -20.73 -21.43 -5.75
CA PHE A 82 -20.82 -20.18 -4.99
C PHE A 82 -21.84 -20.25 -3.84
N ARG A 83 -22.91 -21.04 -3.99
CA ARG A 83 -23.90 -21.25 -2.94
C ARG A 83 -23.35 -22.20 -1.87
N GLU A 84 -22.72 -23.30 -2.27
CA GLU A 84 -22.01 -24.21 -1.36
C GLU A 84 -20.96 -23.47 -0.52
N TYR A 85 -20.16 -22.61 -1.15
CA TYR A 85 -19.17 -21.80 -0.43
C TYR A 85 -19.80 -20.87 0.62
N LYS A 86 -20.95 -20.27 0.32
CA LYS A 86 -21.68 -19.45 1.32
C LYS A 86 -22.22 -20.29 2.47
N ILE A 87 -22.69 -21.50 2.20
CA ILE A 87 -23.12 -22.44 3.24
C ILE A 87 -21.93 -22.85 4.09
N PHE A 88 -20.79 -23.16 3.47
CA PHE A 88 -19.53 -23.45 4.14
C PHE A 88 -19.11 -22.30 5.07
N VAL A 89 -19.09 -21.05 4.59
CA VAL A 89 -18.74 -19.88 5.42
C VAL A 89 -19.70 -19.71 6.61
N ARG A 90 -21.00 -19.98 6.42
CA ARG A 90 -21.98 -19.95 7.53
C ARG A 90 -21.69 -21.05 8.55
N LYS A 91 -21.48 -22.29 8.11
CA LYS A 91 -21.14 -23.43 8.99
C LYS A 91 -19.84 -23.17 9.75
N LEU A 92 -18.82 -22.65 9.07
CA LEU A 92 -17.54 -22.30 9.66
C LEU A 92 -17.69 -21.21 10.72
N ARG A 93 -18.48 -20.14 10.44
CA ARG A 93 -18.78 -19.09 11.42
C ARG A 93 -19.53 -19.63 12.63
N THR A 94 -20.49 -20.53 12.43
CA THR A 94 -21.21 -21.19 13.52
C THR A 94 -20.27 -22.04 14.37
N ALA A 95 -19.38 -22.83 13.76
CA ALA A 95 -18.40 -23.66 14.46
C ALA A 95 -17.40 -22.81 15.27
N TYR A 96 -16.89 -21.70 14.69
CA TYR A 96 -16.06 -20.74 15.42
C TYR A 96 -16.80 -20.10 16.59
N GLY A 97 -18.05 -19.67 16.38
CA GLY A 97 -18.86 -19.06 17.44
C GLY A 97 -19.19 -20.02 18.59
N LYS A 98 -19.18 -21.33 18.32
CA LYS A 98 -19.33 -22.39 19.33
C LYS A 98 -17.99 -22.91 19.90
N ALA A 99 -16.86 -22.39 19.42
CA ALA A 99 -15.51 -22.86 19.77
C ALA A 99 -15.26 -24.36 19.52
N GLU A 100 -15.94 -24.97 18.53
CA GLU A 100 -15.76 -26.38 18.15
C GLU A 100 -14.55 -26.55 17.19
N TRP A 101 -13.33 -26.57 17.72
CA TRP A 101 -12.10 -26.57 16.92
C TRP A 101 -11.94 -27.78 15.99
N GLY A 102 -12.35 -28.98 16.42
CA GLY A 102 -12.32 -30.18 15.57
C GLY A 102 -13.25 -30.08 14.36
N ALA A 103 -14.45 -29.49 14.53
CA ALA A 103 -15.36 -29.22 13.42
C ALA A 103 -14.81 -28.14 12.48
N VAL A 104 -14.15 -27.11 13.02
CA VAL A 104 -13.47 -26.07 12.24
C VAL A 104 -12.36 -26.68 11.36
N GLY A 105 -11.53 -27.57 11.91
CA GLY A 105 -10.50 -28.31 11.17
C GLY A 105 -11.08 -29.08 9.99
N ARG A 106 -12.04 -29.98 10.28
CA ARG A 106 -12.72 -30.79 9.25
C ARG A 106 -13.42 -29.94 8.19
N LEU A 107 -14.04 -28.81 8.58
CA LEU A 107 -14.66 -27.90 7.63
C LEU A 107 -13.61 -27.23 6.73
N LYS A 108 -12.47 -26.78 7.28
CA LYS A 108 -11.38 -26.17 6.51
C LYS A 108 -10.80 -27.13 5.47
N GLU A 109 -10.61 -28.40 5.84
CA GLU A 109 -10.17 -29.46 4.92
C GLU A 109 -11.19 -29.68 3.79
N ASN A 110 -12.47 -29.71 4.13
CA ASN A 110 -13.57 -29.89 3.17
C ASN A 110 -14.03 -28.56 2.51
N LYS A 111 -13.11 -27.62 2.30
CA LYS A 111 -13.44 -26.32 1.67
C LYS A 111 -13.92 -26.55 0.23
N PRO A 112 -15.12 -26.09 -0.15
CA PRO A 112 -15.60 -26.24 -1.51
C PRO A 112 -14.80 -25.34 -2.46
N SER A 113 -14.08 -25.95 -3.40
CA SER A 113 -13.43 -25.30 -4.53
C SER A 113 -14.20 -25.61 -5.82
N TYR A 114 -14.01 -24.79 -6.84
CA TYR A 114 -14.49 -25.05 -8.19
C TYR A 114 -13.30 -25.03 -9.14
N LYS A 115 -13.44 -25.74 -10.26
CA LYS A 115 -12.46 -25.74 -11.37
C LYS A 115 -13.00 -24.92 -12.53
N LEU A 116 -12.11 -24.40 -13.37
CA LEU A 116 -12.44 -23.60 -14.55
C LEU A 116 -12.25 -24.36 -15.86
N ASP A 117 -11.83 -25.62 -15.79
CA ASP A 117 -11.43 -26.46 -16.93
C ASP A 117 -12.51 -26.54 -18.02
N HIS A 118 -13.78 -26.70 -17.63
CA HIS A 118 -14.90 -26.76 -18.58
C HIS A 118 -15.17 -25.40 -19.23
N ILE A 119 -14.99 -24.29 -18.51
CA ILE A 119 -15.15 -22.94 -19.07
C ILE A 119 -14.09 -22.66 -20.13
N ILE A 120 -12.83 -23.05 -19.87
CA ILE A 120 -11.75 -22.86 -20.84
C ILE A 120 -12.03 -23.66 -22.11
N LYS A 121 -12.42 -24.94 -21.99
CA LYS A 121 -12.75 -25.80 -23.14
C LYS A 121 -13.98 -25.32 -23.93
N GLU A 122 -14.99 -24.77 -23.25
CA GLU A 122 -16.16 -24.18 -23.91
C GLU A 122 -15.82 -22.88 -24.64
N ARG A 123 -14.94 -22.06 -24.06
CA ARG A 123 -14.56 -20.75 -24.63
C ARG A 123 -13.56 -20.90 -25.78
N TYR A 124 -12.69 -21.90 -25.70
CA TYR A 124 -11.65 -22.20 -26.68
C TYR A 124 -11.80 -23.65 -27.16
N PRO A 125 -12.67 -23.90 -28.16
CA PRO A 125 -12.91 -25.25 -28.67
C PRO A 125 -11.67 -25.86 -29.34
N THR A 126 -10.85 -25.02 -29.98
CA THR A 126 -9.59 -25.44 -30.59
C THR A 126 -8.39 -24.86 -29.87
N PHE A 127 -7.24 -25.53 -30.00
CA PHE A 127 -6.00 -25.05 -29.39
C PHE A 127 -5.50 -23.73 -30.00
N ILE A 128 -5.69 -23.54 -31.31
CA ILE A 128 -5.31 -22.30 -32.00
C ILE A 128 -6.14 -21.11 -31.51
N ASP A 129 -7.43 -21.31 -31.21
CA ASP A 129 -8.27 -20.25 -30.62
C ASP A 129 -7.74 -19.82 -29.24
N ALA A 130 -7.23 -20.76 -28.43
CA ALA A 130 -6.60 -20.46 -27.15
C ALA A 130 -5.30 -19.66 -27.33
N LEU A 131 -4.48 -20.01 -28.33
CA LEU A 131 -3.23 -19.30 -28.63
C LEU A 131 -3.46 -17.86 -29.09
N ARG A 132 -4.51 -17.59 -29.86
CA ARG A 132 -4.83 -16.22 -30.33
C ARG A 132 -5.17 -15.24 -29.20
N ASP A 133 -5.73 -15.74 -28.10
CA ASP A 133 -6.14 -14.92 -26.94
C ASP A 133 -5.09 -14.94 -25.80
N VAL A 134 -3.93 -15.58 -26.01
CA VAL A 134 -2.94 -15.80 -24.93
C VAL A 134 -2.13 -14.54 -24.59
N ASP A 135 -2.06 -13.56 -25.49
CA ASP A 135 -1.30 -12.30 -25.33
C ASP A 135 -1.68 -11.53 -24.04
N ASP A 136 -2.98 -11.35 -23.83
CA ASP A 136 -3.52 -10.68 -22.63
C ASP A 136 -3.26 -11.51 -21.36
N ALA A 137 -3.35 -12.84 -21.48
CA ALA A 137 -3.12 -13.76 -20.37
C ALA A 137 -1.66 -13.70 -19.90
N LEU A 138 -0.72 -13.73 -20.84
CA LEU A 138 0.71 -13.61 -20.57
C LEU A 138 1.03 -12.27 -19.91
N SER A 139 0.58 -11.17 -20.51
CA SER A 139 0.86 -9.82 -20.01
C SER A 139 0.34 -9.62 -18.57
N MET A 140 -0.85 -10.16 -18.26
CA MET A 140 -1.41 -10.13 -16.90
C MET A 140 -0.64 -11.03 -15.92
N CYS A 141 -0.23 -12.24 -16.33
CA CYS A 141 0.55 -13.13 -15.47
C CYS A 141 1.93 -12.56 -15.17
N PHE A 142 2.62 -11.99 -16.16
CA PHE A 142 3.89 -11.29 -15.95
C PHE A 142 3.74 -10.10 -15.01
N LEU A 143 2.68 -9.30 -15.13
CA LEU A 143 2.38 -8.23 -14.18
C LEU A 143 2.20 -8.75 -12.75
N PHE A 144 1.34 -9.75 -12.54
CA PHE A 144 1.12 -10.33 -11.21
C PHE A 144 2.37 -10.98 -10.63
N SER A 145 3.28 -11.48 -11.48
CA SER A 145 4.55 -12.07 -11.05
C SER A 145 5.46 -11.06 -10.33
N THR A 146 5.34 -9.76 -10.66
CA THR A 146 6.11 -8.65 -10.06
C THR A 146 5.53 -8.12 -8.76
N PHE A 147 4.27 -8.42 -8.44
CA PHE A 147 3.64 -7.90 -7.23
C PHE A 147 4.27 -8.49 -5.97
N ALA A 148 4.50 -7.61 -4.99
CA ALA A 148 4.88 -8.02 -3.64
C ALA A 148 3.71 -8.74 -2.94
N ARG A 149 4.02 -9.59 -1.95
CA ARG A 149 3.02 -10.28 -1.11
C ARG A 149 2.29 -9.27 -0.21
N THR A 150 1.36 -8.51 -0.78
CA THR A 150 0.49 -7.58 -0.06
C THR A 150 -0.84 -8.25 0.26
N GLY A 151 -1.52 -7.82 1.34
CA GLY A 151 -2.82 -8.39 1.73
C GLY A 151 -3.98 -8.16 0.74
N LYS A 152 -3.74 -7.49 -0.39
CA LYS A 152 -4.75 -7.22 -1.43
C LYS A 152 -4.88 -8.37 -2.45
N CYS A 153 -3.80 -9.13 -2.68
CA CYS A 153 -3.74 -10.20 -3.68
C CYS A 153 -3.48 -11.55 -2.99
N HIS A 154 -4.04 -12.63 -3.53
CA HIS A 154 -3.82 -13.96 -2.98
C HIS A 154 -2.40 -14.45 -3.30
N VAL A 155 -1.63 -14.82 -2.27
CA VAL A 155 -0.23 -15.24 -2.42
C VAL A 155 -0.07 -16.42 -3.39
N GLN A 156 -0.93 -17.44 -3.25
CA GLN A 156 -0.95 -18.60 -4.16
C GLN A 156 -1.12 -18.22 -5.63
N THR A 157 -1.92 -17.20 -5.95
CA THR A 157 -2.10 -16.75 -7.34
C THR A 157 -0.82 -16.11 -7.89
N ILE A 158 -0.12 -15.33 -7.06
CA ILE A 158 1.16 -14.71 -7.45
C ILE A 158 2.22 -15.78 -7.72
N GLN A 159 2.31 -16.80 -6.85
CA GLN A 159 3.23 -17.93 -7.02
C GLN A 159 2.93 -18.70 -8.31
N LEU A 160 1.65 -19.00 -8.57
CA LEU A 160 1.23 -19.68 -9.79
C LEU A 160 1.58 -18.86 -11.04
N CYS A 161 1.36 -17.54 -11.03
CA CYS A 161 1.77 -16.67 -12.14
C CYS A 161 3.28 -16.70 -12.37
N ARG A 162 4.09 -16.68 -11.31
CA ARG A 162 5.57 -16.76 -11.43
C ARG A 162 6.00 -18.06 -12.09
N ARG A 163 5.44 -19.19 -11.64
CA ARG A 163 5.72 -20.51 -12.21
C ARG A 163 5.32 -20.57 -13.69
N LEU A 164 4.07 -20.25 -14.02
CA LEU A 164 3.57 -20.30 -15.40
C LEU A 164 4.33 -19.36 -16.36
N SER A 165 4.76 -18.19 -15.87
CA SER A 165 5.60 -17.27 -16.65
C SER A 165 6.97 -17.85 -16.98
N VAL A 166 7.61 -18.54 -16.03
CA VAL A 166 8.91 -19.22 -16.26
C VAL A 166 8.74 -20.41 -17.20
N GLU A 167 7.69 -21.22 -17.02
CA GLU A 167 7.34 -22.32 -17.93
C GLU A 167 7.17 -21.81 -19.37
N TRP A 168 6.46 -20.69 -19.56
CA TRP A 168 6.31 -20.08 -20.89
C TRP A 168 7.66 -19.67 -21.48
N MET A 169 8.49 -18.94 -20.72
CA MET A 169 9.82 -18.51 -21.20
C MET A 169 10.70 -19.72 -21.56
N ASN A 170 10.66 -20.77 -20.75
CA ASN A 170 11.41 -22.00 -20.98
C ASN A 170 10.95 -22.74 -22.25
N TYR A 171 9.65 -22.77 -22.53
CA TYR A 171 9.14 -23.28 -23.80
C TYR A 171 9.67 -22.48 -25.00
N ILE A 172 9.68 -21.14 -24.92
CA ILE A 172 10.20 -20.29 -26.00
C ILE A 172 11.71 -20.50 -26.21
N ILE A 173 12.48 -20.68 -25.13
CA ILE A 173 13.90 -21.03 -25.20
C ILE A 173 14.09 -22.39 -25.90
N ALA A 174 13.33 -23.41 -25.49
CA ALA A 174 13.45 -24.76 -26.04
C ALA A 174 13.01 -24.84 -27.52
N SER A 175 11.95 -24.11 -27.90
CA SER A 175 11.45 -24.05 -29.27
C SER A 175 12.22 -23.09 -30.19
N ARG A 176 13.08 -22.22 -29.64
CA ARG A 176 13.77 -21.13 -30.35
C ARG A 176 12.81 -20.28 -31.21
N SER A 177 11.66 -19.92 -30.64
CA SER A 177 10.54 -19.30 -31.39
C SER A 177 10.46 -17.76 -31.30
N LEU A 178 11.41 -17.11 -30.62
CA LEU A 178 11.46 -15.64 -30.50
C LEU A 178 11.73 -14.97 -31.86
N ARG A 179 11.06 -13.85 -32.15
CA ARG A 179 11.15 -13.14 -33.44
C ARG A 179 11.51 -11.66 -33.31
N LYS A 180 10.80 -10.91 -32.45
CA LYS A 180 11.03 -9.47 -32.25
C LYS A 180 11.13 -9.13 -30.78
N VAL A 181 11.95 -8.13 -30.46
CA VAL A 181 12.14 -7.63 -29.09
C VAL A 181 12.15 -6.10 -29.12
N PHE A 182 11.46 -5.45 -28.19
CA PHE A 182 11.48 -3.98 -28.11
C PHE A 182 11.45 -3.49 -26.67
N LEU A 183 12.37 -2.59 -26.34
CA LEU A 183 12.45 -1.96 -25.02
C LEU A 183 11.68 -0.63 -25.06
N SER A 184 10.63 -0.53 -24.26
CA SER A 184 9.84 0.68 -24.09
C SER A 184 9.97 1.22 -22.66
N ILE A 185 9.45 2.42 -22.41
CA ILE A 185 9.33 2.98 -21.06
C ILE A 185 8.37 2.14 -20.18
N LYS A 186 7.36 1.50 -20.79
CA LYS A 186 6.38 0.68 -20.07
C LYS A 186 6.92 -0.69 -19.62
N GLY A 187 7.91 -1.21 -20.34
CA GLY A 187 8.39 -2.58 -20.19
C GLY A 187 9.00 -3.10 -21.49
N MET A 188 9.29 -4.40 -21.50
CA MET A 188 9.90 -5.12 -22.62
C MET A 188 8.84 -5.89 -23.39
N TYR A 189 8.73 -5.65 -24.69
CA TYR A 189 7.84 -6.35 -25.59
C TYR A 189 8.58 -7.50 -26.26
N TYR A 190 8.00 -8.70 -26.18
CA TYR A 190 8.49 -9.88 -26.89
C TYR A 190 7.43 -10.33 -27.87
N GLN A 191 7.86 -10.74 -29.07
CA GLN A 191 7.01 -11.42 -30.04
C GLN A 191 7.63 -12.76 -30.39
N ALA A 192 6.85 -13.84 -30.27
CA ALA A 192 7.23 -15.18 -30.66
C ALA A 192 6.20 -15.80 -31.59
N GLU A 193 6.64 -16.75 -32.41
CA GLU A 193 5.81 -17.47 -33.37
C GLU A 193 5.63 -18.92 -32.89
N VAL A 194 4.42 -19.25 -32.44
CA VAL A 194 4.08 -20.56 -31.86
C VAL A 194 3.00 -21.20 -32.71
N LEU A 195 3.31 -22.36 -33.33
CA LEU A 195 2.41 -23.09 -34.24
C LEU A 195 1.77 -22.18 -35.33
N GLY A 196 2.56 -21.28 -35.91
CA GLY A 196 2.11 -20.35 -36.95
C GLY A 196 1.20 -19.20 -36.45
N GLN A 197 1.07 -19.00 -35.14
CA GLN A 197 0.43 -17.80 -34.56
C GLN A 197 1.48 -16.90 -33.94
N THR A 198 1.39 -15.59 -34.20
CA THR A 198 2.27 -14.58 -33.60
C THR A 198 1.69 -14.11 -32.28
N VAL A 199 2.44 -14.34 -31.20
CA VAL A 199 2.06 -14.03 -29.82
C VAL A 199 2.93 -12.87 -29.34
N THR A 200 2.30 -11.76 -28.91
CA THR A 200 3.00 -10.55 -28.46
C THR A 200 2.62 -10.21 -27.03
N TRP A 201 3.60 -10.17 -26.12
CA TRP A 201 3.34 -9.88 -24.70
C TRP A 201 4.34 -8.88 -24.14
N ILE A 202 3.94 -8.21 -23.05
CA ILE A 202 4.77 -7.25 -22.32
C ILE A 202 5.22 -7.83 -20.99
N VAL A 203 6.51 -7.69 -20.70
CA VAL A 203 7.11 -7.97 -19.40
C VAL A 203 7.48 -6.63 -18.74
N PRO A 204 6.88 -6.28 -17.60
CA PRO A 204 7.24 -5.06 -16.88
C PRO A 204 8.67 -5.15 -16.33
N TYR A 205 9.34 -4.01 -16.21
CA TYR A 205 10.61 -3.95 -15.50
C TYR A 205 10.45 -4.33 -14.03
N GLN A 206 11.49 -4.91 -13.45
CA GLN A 206 11.48 -5.39 -12.07
C GLN A 206 11.68 -4.26 -11.05
N PHE A 207 10.78 -3.28 -11.05
CA PHE A 207 10.73 -2.25 -10.04
C PHE A 207 9.65 -2.56 -8.99
N ALA A 208 9.85 -2.06 -7.78
CA ALA A 208 8.79 -2.08 -6.77
C ALA A 208 7.66 -1.16 -7.25
N HIS A 209 6.55 -1.76 -7.68
CA HIS A 209 5.38 -1.01 -8.11
C HIS A 209 4.51 -0.64 -6.90
N ASP A 210 4.20 0.65 -6.76
CA ASP A 210 3.17 1.09 -5.84
C ASP A 210 1.80 0.56 -6.29
N HIS A 211 0.95 0.20 -5.32
CA HIS A 211 -0.38 -0.35 -5.60
C HIS A 211 -1.42 0.77 -5.54
N PRO A 212 -1.77 1.44 -6.67
CA PRO A 212 -2.67 2.58 -6.63
C PRO A 212 -4.07 2.15 -6.16
N THR A 213 -4.76 3.06 -5.47
CA THR A 213 -6.04 2.76 -4.80
C THR A 213 -7.26 2.82 -5.73
N ASP A 214 -7.10 3.35 -6.93
CA ASP A 214 -8.13 3.50 -7.96
C ASP A 214 -8.43 2.19 -8.70
N VAL A 215 -7.49 1.25 -8.74
CA VAL A 215 -7.63 -0.05 -9.41
C VAL A 215 -8.34 -1.09 -8.54
N ASP A 216 -9.36 -1.75 -9.10
CA ASP A 216 -10.07 -2.85 -8.43
C ASP A 216 -9.34 -4.20 -8.62
N TYR A 217 -8.38 -4.48 -7.74
CA TYR A 217 -7.62 -5.73 -7.72
C TYR A 217 -8.49 -7.00 -7.62
N ARG A 218 -9.72 -6.90 -7.11
CA ARG A 218 -10.62 -8.07 -7.03
C ARG A 218 -11.09 -8.49 -8.42
N VAL A 219 -11.30 -7.52 -9.32
CA VAL A 219 -11.64 -7.79 -10.72
C VAL A 219 -10.42 -8.37 -11.43
N MET A 220 -9.25 -7.77 -11.26
CA MET A 220 -8.01 -8.29 -11.86
C MET A 220 -7.71 -9.72 -11.39
N ALA A 221 -7.85 -10.01 -10.09
CA ALA A 221 -7.64 -11.36 -9.56
C ALA A 221 -8.56 -12.41 -10.20
N THR A 222 -9.79 -12.05 -10.57
CA THR A 222 -10.70 -12.98 -11.29
C THR A 222 -10.29 -13.22 -12.75
N PHE A 223 -9.69 -12.22 -13.41
CA PHE A 223 -9.09 -12.42 -14.72
C PHE A 223 -7.84 -13.29 -14.61
N THR A 224 -6.97 -13.01 -13.65
CA THR A 224 -5.75 -13.80 -13.41
C THR A 224 -6.07 -15.26 -13.08
N GLU A 225 -7.13 -15.53 -12.30
CA GLU A 225 -7.60 -16.90 -12.05
C GLU A 225 -7.98 -17.63 -13.35
N LEU A 226 -8.69 -16.97 -14.26
CA LEU A 226 -9.02 -17.55 -15.57
C LEU A 226 -7.75 -17.74 -16.43
N TYR A 227 -6.90 -16.73 -16.51
CA TYR A 227 -5.69 -16.74 -17.35
C TYR A 227 -4.65 -17.74 -16.87
N THR A 228 -4.47 -17.93 -15.57
CA THR A 228 -3.59 -18.98 -15.02
C THR A 228 -4.07 -20.37 -15.41
N THR A 229 -5.39 -20.63 -15.40
CA THR A 229 -5.92 -21.91 -15.88
C THR A 229 -5.75 -22.09 -17.39
N LEU A 230 -5.97 -21.04 -18.18
CA LEU A 230 -5.72 -21.04 -19.64
C LEU A 230 -4.25 -21.35 -19.95
N LEU A 231 -3.32 -20.60 -19.34
CA LEU A 231 -1.88 -20.78 -19.53
C LEU A 231 -1.41 -22.16 -19.09
N GLY A 232 -1.97 -22.72 -18.01
CA GLY A 232 -1.68 -24.10 -17.60
C GLY A 232 -2.04 -25.13 -18.67
N PHE A 233 -3.19 -25.01 -19.34
CA PHE A 233 -3.56 -25.88 -20.47
C PHE A 233 -2.68 -25.66 -21.70
N VAL A 234 -2.34 -24.40 -21.99
CA VAL A 234 -1.48 -24.03 -23.11
C VAL A 234 -0.08 -24.60 -22.90
N ASN A 235 0.58 -24.31 -21.78
CA ASN A 235 1.89 -24.83 -21.44
C ASN A 235 1.91 -26.36 -21.47
N PHE A 236 0.92 -27.03 -20.86
CA PHE A 236 0.83 -28.49 -20.89
C PHE A 236 0.87 -29.05 -22.32
N ARG A 237 0.06 -28.49 -23.23
CA ARG A 237 0.01 -28.95 -24.63
C ARG A 237 1.30 -28.62 -25.37
N LEU A 238 1.87 -27.43 -25.17
CA LEU A 238 3.10 -26.98 -25.83
C LEU A 238 4.32 -27.84 -25.43
N TYR A 239 4.44 -28.17 -24.14
CA TYR A 239 5.48 -29.05 -23.64
C TYR A 239 5.38 -30.47 -24.21
N GLN A 240 4.15 -31.00 -24.32
CA GLN A 240 3.92 -32.28 -25.00
C GLN A 240 4.32 -32.25 -26.48
N THR A 241 4.13 -31.13 -27.18
CA THR A 241 4.56 -30.99 -28.58
C THR A 241 6.07 -31.07 -28.75
N LEU A 242 6.85 -30.67 -27.74
CA LEU A 242 8.32 -30.75 -27.75
C LEU A 242 8.88 -31.99 -27.03
N ASN A 243 8.04 -32.97 -26.66
CA ASN A 243 8.44 -34.15 -25.90
C ASN A 243 9.18 -33.81 -24.58
N LEU A 244 8.73 -32.75 -23.89
CA LEU A 244 9.24 -32.33 -22.59
C LEU A 244 8.32 -32.82 -21.46
N VAL A 245 8.91 -33.13 -20.31
CA VAL A 245 8.14 -33.51 -19.10
C VAL A 245 7.36 -32.29 -18.60
N TYR A 246 6.08 -32.46 -18.26
CA TYR A 246 5.25 -31.43 -17.64
C TYR A 246 4.62 -31.94 -16.34
N PRO A 247 4.75 -31.22 -15.19
CA PRO A 247 5.51 -29.97 -14.99
C PRO A 247 7.02 -30.11 -15.30
N PRO A 248 7.69 -29.03 -15.76
CA PRO A 248 9.10 -29.10 -16.14
C PRO A 248 9.99 -29.47 -14.97
N LYS A 249 11.02 -30.27 -15.27
CA LYS A 249 12.12 -30.63 -14.36
C LYS A 249 13.44 -30.25 -15.03
N LEU A 250 14.43 -29.82 -14.24
CA LEU A 250 15.77 -29.53 -14.77
C LEU A 250 16.52 -30.83 -15.04
N ASP A 251 17.28 -30.84 -16.13
CA ASP A 251 18.19 -31.93 -16.46
C ASP A 251 19.35 -31.96 -15.44
N GLY A 252 19.63 -33.12 -14.83
CA GLY A 252 20.67 -33.27 -13.80
C GLY A 252 20.22 -33.28 -12.32
N GLN A 253 18.92 -33.19 -12.00
CA GLN A 253 18.39 -33.46 -10.65
C GLN A 253 18.02 -34.95 -10.40
N GLY A 254 18.43 -35.84 -11.30
CA GLY A 254 18.10 -37.27 -11.25
C GLY A 254 18.83 -38.10 -10.19
N GLU A 255 19.93 -37.62 -9.60
CA GLU A 255 20.79 -38.46 -8.74
C GLU A 255 21.08 -37.93 -7.32
N LEU A 256 20.47 -36.82 -6.88
CA LEU A 256 20.81 -36.21 -5.57
C LEU A 256 19.63 -35.79 -4.68
N SER A 257 18.49 -36.48 -4.77
CA SER A 257 17.44 -36.35 -3.75
C SER A 257 16.71 -37.67 -3.47
N LEU A 258 17.38 -38.58 -2.76
CA LEU A 258 16.68 -39.57 -1.95
C LEU A 258 16.07 -38.87 -0.73
N LYS A 259 14.72 -38.86 -0.69
CA LYS A 259 13.83 -38.52 0.44
C LYS A 259 13.62 -37.02 0.76
N SER A 260 12.65 -36.44 0.08
CA SER A 260 11.62 -35.60 0.73
C SER A 260 10.28 -35.86 0.02
N GLU A 261 9.27 -36.32 0.76
CA GLU A 261 7.91 -36.44 0.26
C GLU A 261 7.32 -35.03 0.09
N CYS A 262 7.36 -34.48 -1.13
CA CYS A 262 6.43 -33.46 -1.68
C CYS A 262 6.72 -33.28 -3.18
N GLU A 263 5.84 -33.77 -4.06
CA GLU A 263 5.98 -33.72 -5.53
C GLU A 263 5.75 -32.32 -6.17
N GLU A 264 6.08 -31.20 -5.53
CA GLU A 264 5.65 -29.87 -6.01
C GLU A 264 6.73 -28.75 -6.05
N ASP A 265 8.03 -29.05 -6.03
CA ASP A 265 9.05 -28.01 -5.79
C ASP A 265 9.69 -27.35 -7.02
N TYR A 266 9.11 -27.44 -8.23
CA TYR A 266 9.59 -26.60 -9.34
C TYR A 266 9.00 -25.18 -9.24
N ALA A 267 9.81 -24.26 -8.73
CA ALA A 267 9.54 -22.81 -8.68
C ALA A 267 8.33 -22.37 -7.82
N LEU A 268 7.88 -23.19 -6.85
CA LEU A 268 6.73 -22.86 -5.99
C LEU A 268 7.09 -22.16 -4.67
N GLU A 269 8.31 -22.30 -4.16
CA GLU A 269 8.63 -21.86 -2.79
C GLU A 269 9.40 -20.55 -2.61
N SER A 270 10.21 -20.04 -3.55
CA SER A 270 11.07 -18.89 -3.20
C SER A 270 10.74 -17.57 -3.92
N GLU A 271 10.96 -16.48 -3.19
CA GLU A 271 10.91 -15.11 -3.69
C GLU A 271 12.19 -14.70 -4.44
N SER A 272 13.11 -15.62 -4.74
CA SER A 272 14.42 -15.23 -5.26
C SER A 272 14.42 -15.05 -6.79
N TYR A 273 14.79 -13.85 -7.22
CA TYR A 273 15.24 -13.54 -8.58
C TYR A 273 16.23 -14.59 -9.13
N SER A 274 17.04 -15.16 -8.24
CA SER A 274 18.05 -16.17 -8.53
C SER A 274 17.50 -17.50 -9.04
N GLU A 275 16.34 -17.97 -8.55
CA GLU A 275 15.76 -19.24 -9.01
C GLU A 275 15.19 -19.16 -10.43
N LYS A 276 14.59 -18.02 -10.80
CA LYS A 276 14.12 -17.80 -12.19
C LYS A 276 15.29 -17.85 -13.17
N LEU A 277 16.39 -17.18 -12.84
CA LEU A 277 17.60 -17.20 -13.67
C LEU A 277 18.20 -18.60 -13.78
N SER A 278 18.27 -19.33 -12.67
CA SER A 278 18.72 -20.73 -12.68
C SER A 278 17.83 -21.63 -13.54
N ALA A 279 16.52 -21.40 -13.54
CA ALA A 279 15.57 -22.15 -14.36
C ALA A 279 15.68 -21.84 -15.85
N LEU A 280 16.10 -20.61 -16.21
CA LEU A 280 16.30 -20.17 -17.60
C LEU A 280 17.68 -20.54 -18.15
N SER A 281 18.69 -20.72 -17.28
CA SER A 281 20.05 -21.09 -17.70
C SER A 281 20.21 -22.59 -17.95
N ALA A 282 19.48 -23.43 -17.19
CA ALA A 282 19.56 -24.88 -17.27
C ALA A 282 18.79 -25.48 -18.46
N SER A 283 19.18 -26.69 -18.86
CA SER A 283 18.43 -27.51 -19.82
C SER A 283 17.28 -28.25 -19.13
N LEU A 284 16.21 -28.51 -19.88
CA LEU A 284 15.01 -29.20 -19.38
C LEU A 284 15.08 -30.70 -19.66
N ALA A 285 14.54 -31.49 -18.73
CA ALA A 285 14.40 -32.94 -18.90
C ALA A 285 13.41 -33.30 -20.02
N ARG A 286 13.83 -34.19 -20.92
CA ARG A 286 13.00 -34.73 -22.02
C ARG A 286 12.37 -36.05 -21.61
N THR A 287 11.17 -36.36 -22.12
CA THR A 287 10.52 -37.67 -21.88
C THR A 287 11.18 -38.81 -22.66
N VAL A 288 11.92 -38.47 -23.71
CA VAL A 288 12.71 -39.40 -24.52
C VAL A 288 14.14 -38.84 -24.59
N PRO A 289 15.19 -39.65 -24.30
CA PRO A 289 16.56 -39.22 -24.53
C PRO A 289 16.74 -38.94 -26.01
N SER A 290 17.32 -37.80 -26.35
CA SER A 290 17.63 -37.47 -27.75
C SER A 290 18.65 -38.46 -28.27
N VAL A 291 18.19 -39.41 -29.10
CA VAL A 291 19.00 -39.88 -30.21
C VAL A 291 19.28 -38.63 -31.04
N GLU A 292 20.55 -38.41 -31.40
CA GLU A 292 20.93 -37.36 -32.35
C GLU A 292 19.94 -37.44 -33.52
N GLU A 293 19.05 -36.45 -33.63
CA GLU A 293 18.27 -36.27 -34.84
C GLU A 293 19.29 -35.83 -35.88
N GLU A 294 19.87 -36.80 -36.60
CA GLU A 294 20.15 -36.61 -38.02
C GLU A 294 18.90 -35.89 -38.57
N GLU A 295 19.09 -34.69 -39.11
CA GLU A 295 18.05 -33.93 -39.81
C GLU A 295 17.45 -34.86 -40.87
N ALA A 296 16.38 -35.58 -40.51
CA ALA A 296 15.65 -36.41 -41.45
C ALA A 296 14.95 -35.44 -42.39
N GLU A 297 15.48 -35.31 -43.60
CA GLU A 297 14.81 -34.64 -44.72
C GLU A 297 13.39 -35.22 -44.83
N LEU A 298 12.40 -34.43 -44.40
CA LEU A 298 11.00 -34.76 -44.57
C LEU A 298 10.66 -34.55 -46.03
N ASP A 299 10.60 -35.66 -46.77
CA ASP A 299 10.20 -35.70 -48.17
C ASP A 299 8.78 -35.10 -48.32
N HIS A 300 8.70 -33.90 -48.91
CA HIS A 300 7.46 -33.13 -48.98
C HIS A 300 6.61 -33.64 -50.15
N PHE A 301 5.65 -34.52 -49.86
CA PHE A 301 4.67 -34.95 -50.86
C PHE A 301 3.79 -33.75 -51.28
N PRO A 302 3.70 -33.41 -52.59
CA PRO A 302 2.87 -32.31 -53.04
C PRO A 302 1.39 -32.60 -52.72
N ALA A 303 0.74 -31.73 -51.97
CA ALA A 303 -0.71 -31.72 -51.90
C ALA A 303 -1.25 -31.24 -53.27
N GLU A 304 -2.11 -32.03 -53.90
CA GLU A 304 -2.70 -31.70 -55.21
C GLU A 304 -3.37 -30.32 -55.18
N GLY A 305 -2.76 -29.33 -55.85
CA GLY A 305 -3.36 -28.03 -56.15
C GLY A 305 -2.76 -26.77 -55.48
N GLU A 306 -1.60 -26.82 -54.82
CA GLU A 306 -0.91 -25.58 -54.35
C GLU A 306 -0.01 -24.97 -55.46
N ASP A 307 -0.11 -23.65 -55.65
CA ASP A 307 0.72 -22.88 -56.60
C ASP A 307 2.22 -22.97 -56.25
N LEU A 308 3.08 -23.24 -57.25
CA LEU A 308 4.54 -23.37 -57.09
C LEU A 308 5.17 -22.14 -56.40
N GLU A 309 4.70 -20.94 -56.72
CA GLU A 309 5.17 -19.68 -56.13
C GLU A 309 4.93 -19.60 -54.61
N LYS A 310 3.85 -20.19 -54.11
CA LYS A 310 3.55 -20.20 -52.67
C LYS A 310 4.43 -21.20 -51.91
N MET A 311 4.80 -22.31 -52.54
CA MET A 311 5.79 -23.24 -51.97
C MET A 311 7.16 -22.58 -51.87
N GLU A 312 7.66 -22.00 -52.96
CA GLU A 312 8.97 -21.30 -52.94
C GLU A 312 9.01 -20.15 -51.92
N ALA A 313 7.91 -19.41 -51.76
CA ALA A 313 7.81 -18.36 -50.75
C ALA A 313 7.84 -18.92 -49.32
N ARG A 314 7.17 -20.05 -49.05
CA ARG A 314 7.20 -20.72 -47.73
C ARG A 314 8.59 -21.24 -47.39
N GLU A 315 9.27 -21.88 -48.34
CA GLU A 315 10.64 -22.39 -48.17
C GLU A 315 11.62 -21.27 -47.84
N LYS A 316 11.53 -20.12 -48.54
CA LYS A 316 12.36 -18.94 -48.23
C LYS A 316 12.11 -18.41 -46.82
N ILE A 317 10.84 -18.34 -46.41
CA ILE A 317 10.47 -17.91 -45.05
C ILE A 317 11.05 -18.87 -44.01
N GLU A 318 10.95 -20.18 -44.23
CA GLU A 318 11.47 -21.20 -43.32
C GLU A 318 13.00 -21.15 -43.21
N LEU A 319 13.70 -20.94 -44.33
CA LEU A 319 15.14 -20.74 -44.35
C LEU A 319 15.56 -19.50 -43.55
N GLU A 320 14.88 -18.38 -43.71
CA GLU A 320 15.12 -17.17 -42.92
C GLU A 320 14.86 -17.40 -41.42
N GLN A 321 13.79 -18.12 -41.09
CA GLN A 321 13.49 -18.49 -39.70
C GLN A 321 14.58 -19.38 -39.11
N ASN A 322 15.09 -20.36 -39.86
CA ASN A 322 16.17 -21.24 -39.42
C ASN A 322 17.49 -20.49 -39.21
N LYS A 323 17.81 -19.50 -40.06
CA LYS A 323 18.94 -18.59 -39.84
C LYS A 323 18.76 -17.79 -38.55
N GLN A 324 17.57 -17.26 -38.29
CA GLN A 324 17.30 -16.51 -37.07
C GLN A 324 17.42 -17.40 -35.82
N LYS A 325 16.92 -18.63 -35.84
CA LYS A 325 17.03 -19.60 -34.71
C LYS A 325 18.48 -19.89 -34.29
N LYS A 326 19.43 -19.77 -35.21
CA LYS A 326 20.87 -20.07 -35.02
C LYS A 326 21.73 -18.80 -34.89
N LEU A 327 21.13 -17.62 -34.69
CA LEU A 327 21.83 -16.33 -34.75
C LEU A 327 23.01 -16.18 -33.77
N PHE A 328 22.89 -16.71 -32.56
CA PHE A 328 23.93 -16.64 -31.53
C PHE A 328 24.61 -18.00 -31.26
N GLU A 329 24.43 -18.96 -32.15
CA GLU A 329 25.04 -20.28 -32.01
C GLU A 329 26.57 -20.18 -32.06
N GLY A 330 27.25 -20.82 -31.10
CA GLY A 330 28.71 -20.73 -30.94
C GLY A 330 29.22 -19.48 -30.21
N LEU A 331 28.35 -18.52 -29.84
CA LEU A 331 28.74 -17.35 -29.05
C LEU A 331 28.54 -17.58 -27.54
N LYS A 332 29.53 -17.10 -26.75
CA LYS A 332 29.50 -17.13 -25.28
C LYS A 332 29.47 -15.71 -24.73
N PHE A 333 28.40 -15.40 -24.00
CA PHE A 333 28.12 -14.09 -23.42
C PHE A 333 28.32 -14.07 -21.91
N PHE A 334 29.14 -13.15 -21.43
CA PHE A 334 29.27 -12.87 -19.99
C PHE A 334 28.53 -11.57 -19.63
N LEU A 335 27.63 -11.64 -18.66
CA LEU A 335 26.79 -10.52 -18.22
C LEU A 335 27.33 -9.90 -16.93
N ASN A 336 27.59 -8.59 -16.95
CA ASN A 336 28.05 -7.88 -15.76
C ASN A 336 26.91 -7.57 -14.76
N ARG A 337 27.25 -7.04 -13.57
CA ARG A 337 26.31 -6.86 -12.46
C ARG A 337 25.16 -5.88 -12.76
N GLU A 338 25.41 -4.84 -13.54
CA GLU A 338 24.43 -3.76 -13.80
C GLU A 338 23.37 -4.09 -14.86
N VAL A 339 23.62 -5.06 -15.75
CA VAL A 339 22.74 -5.30 -16.90
C VAL A 339 21.48 -6.09 -16.51
N PRO A 340 20.35 -5.96 -17.24
CA PRO A 340 19.12 -6.70 -16.97
C PRO A 340 19.27 -8.19 -17.34
N ARG A 341 19.84 -8.98 -16.42
CA ARG A 341 20.23 -10.38 -16.64
C ARG A 341 19.09 -11.28 -17.12
N GLU A 342 17.90 -11.19 -16.53
CA GLU A 342 16.77 -12.04 -16.93
C GLU A 342 16.37 -11.85 -18.40
N SER A 343 16.33 -10.60 -18.87
CA SER A 343 15.96 -10.31 -20.25
C SER A 343 17.04 -10.78 -21.22
N LEU A 344 18.30 -10.46 -20.94
CA LEU A 344 19.42 -10.83 -21.79
C LEU A 344 19.62 -12.34 -21.83
N ALA A 345 19.56 -13.03 -20.69
CA ALA A 345 19.66 -14.48 -20.62
C ALA A 345 18.55 -15.15 -21.43
N PHE A 346 17.31 -14.67 -21.31
CA PHE A 346 16.20 -15.16 -22.11
C PHE A 346 16.46 -15.00 -23.61
N VAL A 347 16.79 -13.79 -24.07
CA VAL A 347 16.97 -13.51 -25.51
C VAL A 347 18.15 -14.28 -26.09
N ILE A 348 19.29 -14.31 -25.39
CA ILE A 348 20.51 -14.99 -25.85
C ILE A 348 20.25 -16.50 -25.97
N ARG A 349 19.60 -17.11 -24.97
CA ARG A 349 19.28 -18.54 -24.97
C ARG A 349 18.28 -18.93 -26.05
N CYS A 350 17.28 -18.08 -26.33
CA CYS A 350 16.30 -18.30 -27.41
C CYS A 350 16.94 -18.45 -28.80
N LEU A 351 18.11 -17.87 -29.02
CA LEU A 351 18.79 -17.81 -30.32
C LEU A 351 20.06 -18.69 -30.37
N GLY A 352 20.20 -19.63 -29.41
CA GLY A 352 21.27 -20.62 -29.40
C GLY A 352 22.56 -20.22 -28.68
N GLY A 353 22.62 -19.02 -28.08
CA GLY A 353 23.80 -18.56 -27.35
C GLY A 353 23.93 -19.17 -25.96
N GLN A 354 25.17 -19.21 -25.45
CA GLN A 354 25.44 -19.56 -24.06
C GLN A 354 25.63 -18.29 -23.23
N VAL A 355 25.07 -18.25 -22.03
CA VAL A 355 25.12 -17.07 -21.15
C VAL A 355 25.58 -17.45 -19.76
N SER A 356 26.37 -16.57 -19.15
CA SER A 356 26.80 -16.68 -17.76
C SER A 356 26.99 -15.33 -17.07
N TRP A 357 27.22 -15.40 -15.77
CA TRP A 357 27.44 -14.27 -14.88
C TRP A 357 28.28 -14.71 -13.68
N ASP A 358 28.75 -13.77 -12.87
CA ASP A 358 29.54 -14.07 -11.67
C ASP A 358 28.76 -14.93 -10.66
N LYS A 359 29.36 -16.05 -10.22
CA LYS A 359 28.84 -16.99 -9.21
C LYS A 359 28.39 -16.31 -7.92
N SER A 360 29.04 -15.22 -7.52
CA SER A 360 28.72 -14.47 -6.29
C SER A 360 27.37 -13.74 -6.37
N LEU A 361 26.86 -13.46 -7.58
CA LEU A 361 25.67 -12.64 -7.79
C LEU A 361 24.37 -13.45 -7.71
N CYS A 362 24.30 -14.61 -8.35
CA CYS A 362 23.13 -15.49 -8.33
C CYS A 362 23.42 -16.92 -8.80
N ILE A 363 22.59 -17.86 -8.31
CA ILE A 363 22.59 -19.28 -8.68
C ILE A 363 22.26 -19.42 -10.17
N GLY A 364 22.87 -20.39 -10.85
CA GLY A 364 22.65 -20.66 -12.28
C GLY A 364 23.78 -20.21 -13.21
N SER A 365 24.92 -19.75 -12.66
CA SER A 365 26.18 -19.52 -13.39
C SER A 365 26.67 -20.82 -14.05
N THR A 366 26.92 -20.77 -15.35
CA THR A 366 27.44 -21.87 -16.17
C THR A 366 28.98 -21.88 -16.28
N TYR A 367 29.64 -20.71 -16.29
CA TYR A 367 31.09 -20.53 -16.44
C TYR A 367 31.57 -19.21 -15.81
N ASP A 368 32.85 -19.13 -15.46
CA ASP A 368 33.43 -17.98 -14.73
C ASP A 368 33.94 -16.85 -15.65
N GLU A 369 34.14 -15.65 -15.10
CA GLU A 369 34.66 -14.48 -15.83
C GLU A 369 36.03 -14.73 -16.47
N THR A 370 36.83 -15.61 -15.86
CA THR A 370 38.20 -15.94 -16.28
C THR A 370 38.26 -16.90 -17.47
N ASP A 371 37.12 -17.41 -17.96
CA ASP A 371 37.09 -18.34 -19.09
C ASP A 371 37.53 -17.63 -20.39
N GLU A 372 38.55 -18.17 -21.05
CA GLU A 372 39.12 -17.64 -22.29
C GLU A 372 38.19 -17.84 -23.50
N THR A 373 37.21 -18.74 -23.39
CA THR A 373 36.25 -19.04 -24.48
C THR A 373 35.11 -18.01 -24.59
N ILE A 374 35.05 -17.02 -23.70
CA ILE A 374 34.05 -15.94 -23.72
C ILE A 374 34.32 -15.03 -24.91
N THR A 375 33.32 -14.84 -25.78
CA THR A 375 33.46 -13.99 -26.98
C THR A 375 32.96 -12.56 -26.75
N HIS A 376 31.86 -12.39 -26.02
CA HIS A 376 31.22 -11.09 -25.79
C HIS A 376 31.00 -10.85 -24.28
N HIS A 377 31.37 -9.66 -23.82
CA HIS A 377 31.15 -9.20 -22.45
C HIS A 377 30.17 -8.02 -22.49
N ILE A 378 28.97 -8.20 -21.93
CA ILE A 378 27.93 -7.18 -21.94
C ILE A 378 28.02 -6.31 -20.69
N VAL A 379 28.20 -5.00 -20.90
CA VAL A 379 28.49 -4.03 -19.84
C VAL A 379 27.74 -2.72 -20.10
N ASP A 380 27.18 -2.13 -19.04
CA ASP A 380 26.46 -0.84 -19.09
C ASP A 380 27.13 0.19 -18.17
N ARG A 381 28.44 0.35 -18.33
CA ARG A 381 29.31 1.28 -17.58
C ARG A 381 30.19 2.08 -18.55
N PRO A 382 30.55 3.33 -18.19
CA PRO A 382 31.40 4.16 -19.04
C PRO A 382 32.81 3.60 -19.23
N SER A 383 33.35 2.90 -18.23
CA SER A 383 34.67 2.26 -18.29
C SER A 383 34.75 1.07 -17.33
N ILE A 384 35.67 0.14 -17.60
CA ILE A 384 35.96 -1.03 -16.77
C ILE A 384 37.46 -1.04 -16.47
N GLU A 385 37.84 -1.36 -15.23
CA GLU A 385 39.23 -1.40 -14.79
C GLU A 385 40.01 -2.61 -15.34
N LYS A 386 39.35 -3.76 -15.50
CA LYS A 386 39.93 -4.99 -16.02
C LYS A 386 39.33 -5.35 -17.37
N GLN A 387 40.15 -5.33 -18.42
CA GLN A 387 39.76 -5.74 -19.75
C GLN A 387 40.63 -6.90 -20.24
N TYR A 388 40.01 -7.84 -20.91
CA TYR A 388 40.69 -8.97 -21.53
C TYR A 388 40.63 -8.80 -23.04
N ILE A 389 41.76 -9.06 -23.70
CA ILE A 389 41.96 -8.74 -25.12
C ILE A 389 41.17 -9.69 -26.04
N ASN A 390 40.85 -10.90 -25.56
CA ASN A 390 40.19 -11.97 -26.33
C ASN A 390 38.68 -11.78 -26.52
N ARG A 391 38.06 -10.70 -26.02
CA ARG A 391 36.61 -10.52 -26.03
C ARG A 391 36.16 -9.09 -26.31
N TYR A 392 34.98 -8.94 -26.90
CA TYR A 392 34.38 -7.65 -27.19
C TYR A 392 33.58 -7.13 -26.00
N TYR A 393 33.83 -5.88 -25.60
CA TYR A 393 33.07 -5.19 -24.56
C TYR A 393 31.99 -4.31 -25.19
N ILE A 394 30.74 -4.76 -25.11
CA ILE A 394 29.61 -4.15 -25.81
C ILE A 394 28.47 -3.81 -24.85
N GLN A 395 27.68 -2.81 -25.23
CA GLN A 395 26.49 -2.39 -24.50
C GLN A 395 25.30 -3.33 -24.79
N PRO A 396 24.35 -3.50 -23.85
CA PRO A 396 23.25 -4.45 -23.99
C PRO A 396 22.33 -4.22 -25.19
N GLN A 397 22.27 -2.99 -25.72
CA GLN A 397 21.44 -2.65 -26.88
C GLN A 397 21.78 -3.49 -28.12
N TRP A 398 23.05 -3.85 -28.31
CA TRP A 398 23.51 -4.64 -29.46
C TRP A 398 22.75 -5.97 -29.60
N VAL A 399 22.50 -6.66 -28.47
CA VAL A 399 21.78 -7.94 -28.49
C VAL A 399 20.37 -7.76 -29.05
N TYR A 400 19.64 -6.75 -28.58
CA TYR A 400 18.25 -6.50 -29.00
C TYR A 400 18.17 -6.04 -30.46
N ASP A 401 19.09 -5.18 -30.89
CA ASP A 401 19.13 -4.68 -32.27
C ASP A 401 19.52 -5.79 -33.26
N CYS A 402 20.45 -6.70 -32.90
CA CYS A 402 20.77 -7.89 -33.69
C CYS A 402 19.55 -8.80 -33.89
N VAL A 403 18.74 -9.02 -32.85
CA VAL A 403 17.52 -9.84 -32.97
C VAL A 403 16.55 -9.24 -33.98
N ASN A 404 16.32 -7.93 -33.91
CA ASN A 404 15.38 -7.24 -34.79
C ASN A 404 15.90 -7.10 -36.22
N ALA A 405 17.22 -6.92 -36.39
CA ALA A 405 17.88 -6.89 -37.68
C ALA A 405 17.98 -8.28 -38.34
N LYS A 406 17.73 -9.36 -37.57
CA LYS A 406 17.89 -10.77 -37.95
C LYS A 406 19.32 -11.13 -38.40
N MET A 407 20.31 -10.34 -37.99
CA MET A 407 21.72 -10.52 -38.35
C MET A 407 22.62 -9.94 -37.26
N LEU A 408 23.87 -10.41 -37.21
CA LEU A 408 24.88 -9.84 -36.31
C LEU A 408 25.31 -8.47 -36.84
N LEU A 409 25.01 -7.42 -36.07
CA LEU A 409 25.40 -6.05 -36.40
C LEU A 409 26.88 -5.81 -36.05
N PRO A 410 27.55 -4.87 -36.73
CA PRO A 410 28.90 -4.44 -36.36
C PRO A 410 28.96 -3.99 -34.89
N VAL A 411 30.00 -4.41 -34.17
CA VAL A 411 30.11 -4.19 -32.72
C VAL A 411 30.63 -2.79 -32.38
N GLU A 412 31.25 -2.10 -33.33
CA GLU A 412 31.96 -0.83 -33.13
C GLU A 412 31.04 0.29 -32.66
N GLU A 413 29.81 0.32 -33.16
CA GLU A 413 28.80 1.32 -32.78
C GLU A 413 28.26 1.11 -31.36
N TYR A 414 28.58 -0.01 -30.72
CA TYR A 414 28.04 -0.44 -29.42
C TYR A 414 29.13 -0.62 -28.35
N PHE A 415 30.37 -0.21 -28.62
CA PHE A 415 31.44 -0.22 -27.63
C PHE A 415 31.17 0.73 -26.46
N LEU A 416 31.89 0.52 -25.36
CA LEU A 416 31.78 1.34 -24.16
C LEU A 416 32.12 2.81 -24.45
N GLY A 417 31.28 3.72 -23.96
CA GLY A 417 31.47 5.17 -24.12
C GLY A 417 31.07 5.73 -25.50
N VAL A 418 30.69 4.88 -26.46
CA VAL A 418 30.15 5.31 -27.76
C VAL A 418 28.68 5.69 -27.61
N THR A 419 28.25 6.73 -28.35
CA THR A 419 26.83 7.10 -28.43
C THR A 419 26.08 6.06 -29.26
N LEU A 420 25.20 5.32 -28.60
CA LEU A 420 24.43 4.24 -29.22
C LEU A 420 23.51 4.74 -30.35
N PRO A 421 23.27 3.90 -31.38
CA PRO A 421 22.27 4.18 -32.40
C PRO A 421 20.86 4.21 -31.79
N PRO A 422 19.90 4.91 -32.41
CA PRO A 422 18.51 4.92 -31.93
C PRO A 422 17.88 3.51 -31.95
N HIS A 423 17.32 3.06 -30.82
CA HIS A 423 16.59 1.80 -30.75
C HIS A 423 15.22 1.92 -31.45
N LEU A 424 15.10 1.31 -32.63
CA LEU A 424 13.90 1.41 -33.47
C LEU A 424 12.86 0.32 -33.13
N SER A 425 11.58 0.68 -33.15
CA SER A 425 10.50 -0.28 -32.92
C SER A 425 10.32 -1.20 -34.15
N PRO A 426 10.38 -2.53 -33.98
CA PRO A 426 10.20 -3.48 -35.07
C PRO A 426 8.72 -3.78 -35.38
N PHE A 427 7.79 -3.09 -34.69
CA PHE A 427 6.34 -3.28 -34.82
C PHE A 427 5.65 -2.25 -35.73
N VAL A 428 6.38 -1.25 -36.22
CA VAL A 428 5.83 -0.23 -37.13
C VAL A 428 6.02 -0.70 -38.57
N GLU A 429 4.91 -1.02 -39.24
CA GLU A 429 4.85 -1.24 -40.68
C GLU A 429 4.60 0.10 -41.38
N GLU A 430 5.47 0.48 -42.32
CA GLU A 430 5.40 1.76 -43.03
C GLU A 430 4.60 1.58 -44.32
N SER A 431 3.67 2.52 -44.58
CA SER A 431 2.91 2.57 -45.83
C SER A 431 3.61 3.46 -46.87
N GLU A 432 3.34 3.28 -48.16
CA GLU A 432 3.93 4.10 -49.23
C GLU A 432 3.64 5.59 -49.00
N GLY A 433 4.67 6.37 -48.64
CA GLY A 433 4.58 7.80 -48.34
C GLY A 433 4.93 8.19 -46.90
N ASP A 434 5.11 7.22 -45.99
CA ASP A 434 5.56 7.51 -44.63
C ASP A 434 7.06 7.86 -44.57
N TYR A 435 7.44 8.76 -43.65
CA TYR A 435 8.84 9.14 -43.43
C TYR A 435 9.61 7.99 -42.79
N VAL A 436 10.57 7.42 -43.54
CA VAL A 436 11.48 6.39 -43.06
C VAL A 436 12.73 7.05 -42.47
N PRO A 437 13.06 6.83 -41.18
CA PRO A 437 14.27 7.37 -40.58
C PRO A 437 15.54 6.92 -41.33
N PRO A 438 16.55 7.80 -41.49
CA PRO A 438 17.77 7.49 -42.25
C PRO A 438 18.58 6.32 -41.67
N GLU A 439 18.46 6.05 -40.37
CA GLU A 439 19.07 4.90 -39.70
C GLU A 439 18.41 3.58 -40.12
N LYS A 440 17.10 3.59 -40.33
CA LYS A 440 16.36 2.42 -40.85
C LYS A 440 16.73 2.14 -42.30
N LEU A 441 16.98 3.18 -43.10
CA LEU A 441 17.51 3.04 -44.46
C LEU A 441 18.91 2.41 -44.47
N LYS A 442 19.79 2.78 -43.54
CA LYS A 442 21.12 2.15 -43.39
C LYS A 442 21.00 0.66 -43.05
N LEU A 443 20.10 0.28 -42.14
CA LEU A 443 19.84 -1.12 -41.79
C LEU A 443 19.28 -1.91 -42.98
N MET A 444 18.36 -1.32 -43.75
CA MET A 444 17.84 -1.94 -44.98
C MET A 444 18.93 -2.12 -46.05
N ALA A 445 19.84 -1.15 -46.20
CA ALA A 445 20.97 -1.25 -47.12
C ALA A 445 21.95 -2.36 -46.69
N LEU A 446 22.25 -2.46 -45.39
CA LEU A 446 23.08 -3.54 -44.82
C LEU A 446 22.45 -4.92 -45.04
N GLN A 447 21.13 -5.06 -44.88
CA GLN A 447 20.41 -6.32 -45.17
C GLN A 447 20.46 -6.70 -46.66
N ARG A 448 20.55 -5.73 -47.57
CA ARG A 448 20.73 -5.95 -49.01
C ARG A 448 22.18 -6.20 -49.43
N GLY A 449 23.13 -6.09 -48.50
CA GLY A 449 24.57 -6.20 -48.80
C GLY A 449 25.14 -4.99 -49.54
N GLU A 450 24.45 -3.85 -49.53
CA GLU A 450 24.89 -2.60 -50.16
C GLU A 450 25.73 -1.77 -49.19
N LYS A 451 26.73 -1.02 -49.71
CA LYS A 451 27.48 -0.07 -48.88
C LYS A 451 26.53 1.04 -48.41
N PRO A 452 26.55 1.39 -47.10
CA PRO A 452 25.70 2.47 -46.60
C PRO A 452 26.02 3.77 -47.34
N PRO A 453 25.02 4.57 -47.73
CA PRO A 453 25.28 5.86 -48.37
C PRO A 453 26.11 6.75 -47.43
N GLU A 454 27.29 7.20 -47.88
CA GLU A 454 28.08 8.22 -47.19
C GLU A 454 27.25 9.50 -47.12
N MET A 455 26.88 9.92 -45.91
CA MET A 455 26.24 11.22 -45.69
C MET A 455 27.20 12.13 -44.92
N GLU A 456 27.64 13.18 -45.61
CA GLU A 456 28.31 14.33 -45.01
C GLU A 456 27.55 14.81 -43.77
N ALA A 457 28.27 14.93 -42.65
CA ALA A 457 27.77 15.52 -41.42
C ALA A 457 27.51 17.04 -41.59
N LYS A 458 26.46 17.42 -42.31
CA LYS A 458 25.92 18.79 -42.26
C LYS A 458 25.09 18.93 -41.00
N ARG A 459 25.77 19.40 -39.96
CA ARG A 459 25.24 19.99 -38.74
C ARG A 459 24.03 20.89 -39.08
N ALA A 460 22.82 20.37 -38.88
CA ALA A 460 21.60 21.13 -39.08
C ALA A 460 21.45 22.13 -37.91
N GLN A 461 22.03 23.32 -38.09
CA GLN A 461 21.63 24.50 -37.37
C GLN A 461 20.11 24.67 -37.50
N GLY A 462 19.45 24.97 -36.38
CA GLY A 462 18.02 25.17 -36.30
C GLY A 462 17.50 26.16 -37.34
N LYS A 463 16.79 25.66 -38.34
CA LYS A 463 15.82 26.43 -39.12
C LYS A 463 14.46 25.78 -38.93
N ARG A 464 13.65 26.38 -38.06
CA ARG A 464 12.20 26.17 -38.02
C ARG A 464 11.63 26.58 -39.39
N LEU A 465 11.21 25.61 -40.20
CA LEU A 465 10.29 25.86 -41.30
C LEU A 465 8.91 26.16 -40.72
N PRO A 466 8.22 27.23 -41.15
CA PRO A 466 6.90 27.58 -40.63
C PRO A 466 5.87 26.63 -41.25
N VAL A 467 5.51 25.57 -40.54
CA VAL A 467 4.29 24.82 -40.85
C VAL A 467 3.11 25.71 -40.48
N LYS A 468 2.49 26.32 -41.48
CA LYS A 468 1.27 27.12 -41.31
C LYS A 468 0.09 26.16 -41.15
N VAL A 469 -0.17 25.75 -39.90
CA VAL A 469 -1.38 25.01 -39.55
C VAL A 469 -2.57 25.96 -39.71
N THR A 470 -3.40 25.73 -40.72
CA THR A 470 -4.71 26.39 -40.82
C THR A 470 -5.59 25.86 -39.68
N PRO A 471 -6.04 26.71 -38.74
CA PRO A 471 -6.97 26.27 -37.72
C PRO A 471 -8.29 25.93 -38.41
N GLY A 472 -8.74 24.68 -38.26
CA GLY A 472 -10.10 24.31 -38.64
C GLY A 472 -11.09 25.24 -37.93
N LYS A 473 -12.01 25.86 -38.69
CA LYS A 473 -13.09 26.69 -38.14
C LYS A 473 -13.90 25.88 -37.13
N VAL A 474 -13.65 26.13 -35.85
CA VAL A 474 -14.49 25.67 -34.75
C VAL A 474 -15.85 26.35 -34.88
N LYS A 475 -16.93 25.56 -35.00
CA LYS A 475 -18.29 26.10 -34.90
C LYS A 475 -18.42 26.82 -33.55
N PRO A 476 -18.93 28.06 -33.51
CA PRO A 476 -19.05 28.79 -32.25
C PRO A 476 -20.03 28.03 -31.35
N GLU A 477 -19.47 27.37 -30.34
CA GLU A 477 -20.25 26.73 -29.29
C GLU A 477 -20.86 27.84 -28.42
N ASN A 478 -22.16 27.71 -28.18
CA ASN A 478 -22.97 28.75 -27.57
C ASN A 478 -22.54 28.88 -26.09
N ARG A 479 -21.70 29.87 -25.74
CA ARG A 479 -21.07 30.02 -24.40
C ARG A 479 -22.04 29.85 -23.23
N MET A 480 -23.28 30.32 -23.37
CA MET A 480 -24.31 30.20 -22.34
C MET A 480 -24.73 28.74 -22.07
N ARG A 481 -24.63 27.87 -23.06
CA ARG A 481 -24.98 26.46 -22.96
C ARG A 481 -23.84 25.66 -22.32
N THR A 482 -22.60 25.99 -22.65
CA THR A 482 -21.39 25.39 -22.05
C THR A 482 -21.28 25.74 -20.57
N GLU A 483 -21.50 27.01 -20.19
CA GLU A 483 -21.52 27.42 -18.77
C GLU A 483 -22.67 26.77 -17.98
N GLN A 484 -23.82 26.53 -18.64
CA GLN A 484 -24.93 25.82 -18.01
C GLN A 484 -24.63 24.33 -17.82
N GLU A 485 -23.90 23.71 -18.76
CA GLU A 485 -23.48 22.32 -18.68
C GLU A 485 -22.38 22.13 -17.63
N GLU A 486 -21.41 23.03 -17.54
CA GLU A 486 -20.37 23.06 -16.49
C GLU A 486 -20.98 23.26 -15.09
N LYS A 487 -21.89 24.23 -14.92
CA LYS A 487 -22.61 24.41 -13.64
C LYS A 487 -23.51 23.22 -13.29
N ALA A 488 -24.04 22.50 -14.28
CA ALA A 488 -24.84 21.29 -14.05
C ALA A 488 -23.96 20.09 -13.70
N GLU A 489 -22.75 20.03 -14.24
CA GLU A 489 -21.75 19.01 -13.98
C GLU A 489 -21.10 19.19 -12.61
N GLU A 490 -20.75 20.42 -12.22
CA GLU A 490 -20.32 20.76 -10.85
C GLU A 490 -21.37 20.38 -9.81
N LYS A 491 -22.65 20.72 -10.06
CA LYS A 491 -23.75 20.30 -9.17
C LYS A 491 -23.88 18.79 -9.09
N ARG A 492 -23.65 18.06 -10.20
CA ARG A 492 -23.65 16.58 -10.20
C ARG A 492 -22.48 15.98 -9.45
N LEU A 493 -21.29 16.55 -9.60
CA LEU A 493 -20.07 16.17 -8.89
C LEU A 493 -20.24 16.40 -7.38
N ALA A 494 -20.77 17.56 -6.98
CA ALA A 494 -21.10 17.85 -5.59
C ALA A 494 -22.08 16.81 -5.02
N ILE A 495 -23.17 16.47 -5.73
CA ILE A 495 -24.14 15.43 -5.31
C ILE A 495 -23.55 14.00 -5.31
N MET A 496 -22.51 13.74 -6.11
CA MET A 496 -21.78 12.47 -6.11
C MET A 496 -20.79 12.36 -4.95
N MET A 497 -20.25 13.50 -4.49
CA MET A 497 -19.32 13.59 -3.36
C MET A 497 -20.01 13.71 -1.98
N MET A 498 -21.34 13.90 -1.93
CA MET A 498 -22.10 13.85 -0.67
C MET A 498 -22.06 12.47 -0.01
N LYS A 499 -21.92 12.43 1.32
CA LYS A 499 -21.97 11.17 2.08
C LYS A 499 -23.35 10.52 1.89
N LYS A 500 -23.40 9.18 1.92
CA LYS A 500 -24.60 8.39 1.57
C LYS A 500 -25.87 8.74 2.37
N ARG A 501 -25.74 9.18 3.63
CA ARG A 501 -26.84 9.68 4.48
C ARG A 501 -27.34 11.06 4.05
N GLU A 502 -26.42 11.97 3.72
CA GLU A 502 -26.74 13.34 3.27
C GLU A 502 -27.38 13.33 1.89
N LYS A 503 -26.92 12.43 1.01
CA LYS A 503 -27.54 12.19 -0.30
C LYS A 503 -29.00 11.73 -0.18
N TYR A 504 -29.29 10.86 0.80
CA TYR A 504 -30.67 10.43 1.08
C TYR A 504 -31.53 11.58 1.63
N LEU A 505 -30.97 12.44 2.50
CA LEU A 505 -31.66 13.63 3.01
C LEU A 505 -31.93 14.65 1.89
N TYR A 506 -30.95 14.91 1.04
CA TYR A 506 -31.06 15.77 -0.14
C TYR A 506 -32.13 15.25 -1.11
N ASP A 507 -32.13 13.95 -1.42
CA ASP A 507 -33.16 13.33 -2.27
C ASP A 507 -34.56 13.47 -1.65
N LYS A 508 -34.68 13.36 -0.32
CA LYS A 508 -35.97 13.54 0.40
C LYS A 508 -36.45 14.99 0.38
N ILE A 509 -35.55 15.98 0.53
CA ILE A 509 -35.85 17.42 0.44
C ILE A 509 -36.25 17.79 -0.99
N MET A 510 -35.53 17.30 -2.00
CA MET A 510 -35.83 17.55 -3.41
C MET A 510 -37.12 16.86 -3.86
N PHE A 511 -37.45 15.71 -3.28
CA PHE A 511 -38.74 15.06 -3.46
C PHE A 511 -39.88 15.89 -2.84
N GLY A 512 -39.68 16.44 -1.64
CA GLY A 512 -40.63 17.37 -0.99
C GLY A 512 -40.88 18.64 -1.81
N LYS A 513 -39.82 19.28 -2.31
CA LYS A 513 -39.93 20.45 -3.21
C LYS A 513 -40.67 20.12 -4.52
N LYS A 514 -40.38 18.97 -5.14
CA LYS A 514 -41.09 18.53 -6.35
C LYS A 514 -42.56 18.18 -6.10
N ARG A 515 -42.91 17.76 -4.87
CA ARG A 515 -44.29 17.54 -4.47
C ARG A 515 -45.04 18.86 -4.29
N ASN A 516 -44.44 19.83 -3.61
CA ASN A 516 -45.03 21.16 -3.41
C ASN A 516 -45.25 21.93 -4.72
N VAL A 517 -44.37 21.74 -5.72
CA VAL A 517 -44.52 22.31 -7.07
C VAL A 517 -45.60 21.60 -7.89
N ARG A 518 -45.85 20.30 -7.65
CA ARG A 518 -46.94 19.53 -8.29
C ARG A 518 -48.31 19.78 -7.65
N GLU A 519 -48.33 20.13 -6.37
CA GLU A 519 -49.55 20.37 -5.58
C GLU A 519 -49.97 21.85 -5.56
N GLY A 520 -49.26 22.74 -6.27
CA GLY A 520 -49.72 24.11 -6.55
C GLY A 520 -49.85 25.04 -5.34
N PHE A 521 -48.99 24.92 -4.32
CA PHE A 521 -49.01 25.84 -3.17
C PHE A 521 -48.06 27.04 -3.39
N LEU A 522 -48.64 28.24 -3.51
CA LEU A 522 -47.91 29.51 -3.42
C LEU A 522 -47.62 29.86 -1.94
N PRO A 523 -46.47 30.51 -1.62
CA PRO A 523 -46.12 30.87 -0.26
C PRO A 523 -46.73 32.24 0.10
N GLY A 524 -47.68 32.26 1.04
CA GLY A 524 -48.07 33.49 1.73
C GLY A 524 -49.51 33.49 2.21
N SER A 525 -49.73 33.19 3.50
CA SER A 525 -50.75 33.81 4.36
C SER A 525 -50.80 33.10 5.72
N ASN A 526 -50.52 33.85 6.78
CA ASN A 526 -50.91 33.50 8.15
C ASN A 526 -52.44 33.38 8.22
N GLN A 527 -52.96 32.36 8.91
CA GLN A 527 -53.92 32.53 10.01
C GLN A 527 -54.31 31.22 10.70
N VAL A 528 -54.32 31.34 12.03
CA VAL A 528 -55.02 30.63 13.12
C VAL A 528 -56.10 29.60 12.74
N ALA A 529 -55.99 28.41 13.34
CA ALA A 529 -57.15 27.65 13.82
C ALA A 529 -56.75 26.77 15.03
N MET A 530 -57.25 27.14 16.21
CA MET A 530 -57.32 26.26 17.38
C MET A 530 -58.38 25.17 17.18
N MET A 531 -58.16 23.95 17.70
CA MET A 531 -59.03 23.32 18.71
C MET A 531 -58.58 21.88 19.08
N VAL A 532 -58.28 21.72 20.38
CA VAL A 532 -58.78 20.69 21.33
C VAL A 532 -58.74 19.19 20.96
N GLY A 533 -58.08 18.37 21.80
CA GLY A 533 -58.46 16.94 21.95
C GLY A 533 -57.44 15.92 22.50
N LYS A 534 -57.21 15.92 23.82
CA LYS A 534 -56.96 14.79 24.75
C LYS A 534 -55.69 13.87 24.68
N PRO A 535 -55.27 13.29 25.83
CA PRO A 535 -53.89 12.86 26.10
C PRO A 535 -53.74 11.33 26.09
N VAL A 536 -53.16 10.77 25.04
CA VAL A 536 -52.71 9.36 25.03
C VAL A 536 -51.42 9.23 24.22
N ARG A 537 -50.32 9.81 24.69
CA ARG A 537 -49.03 9.67 23.97
C ARG A 537 -47.75 9.72 24.80
N GLN A 538 -47.84 9.74 26.13
CA GLN A 538 -46.66 9.91 26.99
C GLN A 538 -45.95 8.58 27.32
N TRP A 539 -46.67 7.44 27.38
CA TRP A 539 -46.09 6.15 27.75
C TRP A 539 -45.31 5.44 26.62
N ARG A 540 -45.59 5.74 25.34
CA ARG A 540 -44.84 5.14 24.21
C ARG A 540 -43.50 5.82 23.92
N SER A 541 -43.25 7.01 24.49
CA SER A 541 -42.01 7.75 24.29
C SER A 541 -40.88 7.27 25.20
N ILE A 542 -41.22 6.94 26.46
CA ILE A 542 -40.28 6.45 27.48
C ILE A 542 -39.77 5.03 27.11
N CYS A 543 -40.65 4.13 26.65
CA CYS A 543 -40.23 2.80 26.18
C CYS A 543 -39.35 2.85 24.92
N LYS A 544 -39.55 3.83 24.03
CA LYS A 544 -38.68 4.01 22.86
C LYS A 544 -37.31 4.54 23.25
N GLY A 545 -37.22 5.41 24.25
CA GLY A 545 -35.96 5.88 24.83
C GLY A 545 -35.18 4.74 25.51
N LEU A 546 -35.87 3.89 26.28
CA LEU A 546 -35.27 2.73 26.95
C LEU A 546 -34.79 1.64 25.96
N ILE A 547 -35.56 1.37 24.90
CA ILE A 547 -35.17 0.41 23.87
C ILE A 547 -34.00 0.93 23.03
N LEU A 548 -33.99 2.22 22.70
CA LEU A 548 -32.88 2.84 21.96
C LEU A 548 -31.62 2.89 22.83
N GLY A 549 -31.76 3.21 24.12
CA GLY A 549 -30.68 3.18 25.10
C GLY A 549 -30.11 1.78 25.30
N ALA A 550 -30.97 0.76 25.43
CA ALA A 550 -30.55 -0.64 25.54
C ALA A 550 -29.86 -1.16 24.27
N LEU A 551 -30.30 -0.74 23.08
CA LEU A 551 -29.65 -1.06 21.80
C LEU A 551 -28.29 -0.37 21.64
N LEU A 552 -28.16 0.86 22.13
CA LEU A 552 -26.91 1.61 22.10
C LEU A 552 -25.91 1.04 23.10
N THR A 553 -26.35 0.65 24.30
CA THR A 553 -25.50 -0.01 25.30
C THR A 553 -25.12 -1.42 24.85
N THR A 554 -26.01 -2.22 24.26
CA THR A 554 -25.63 -3.53 23.68
C THR A 554 -24.70 -3.39 22.47
N CYS A 555 -24.87 -2.38 21.61
CA CYS A 555 -23.91 -2.10 20.54
C CYS A 555 -22.55 -1.64 21.09
N MET A 556 -22.52 -0.82 22.14
CA MET A 556 -21.28 -0.39 22.80
C MET A 556 -20.60 -1.53 23.55
N ILE A 557 -21.36 -2.41 24.20
CA ILE A 557 -20.85 -3.64 24.85
C ILE A 557 -20.34 -4.61 23.79
N LEU A 558 -21.02 -4.77 22.65
CA LEU A 558 -20.51 -5.57 21.51
C LEU A 558 -19.24 -4.97 20.89
N LEU A 559 -19.13 -3.64 20.79
CA LEU A 559 -17.91 -2.94 20.38
C LEU A 559 -16.79 -3.08 21.41
N TYR A 560 -17.12 -3.11 22.71
CA TYR A 560 -16.19 -3.36 23.81
C TYR A 560 -15.70 -4.82 23.81
N CYS A 561 -16.59 -5.79 23.57
CA CYS A 561 -16.25 -7.21 23.43
C CYS A 561 -15.44 -7.51 22.15
N LEU A 562 -15.63 -6.74 21.07
CA LEU A 562 -14.80 -6.81 19.86
C LEU A 562 -13.44 -6.09 20.02
N SER A 563 -13.23 -5.37 21.14
CA SER A 563 -11.97 -4.71 21.48
C SER A 563 -11.33 -5.25 22.78
N ALA A 564 -11.86 -6.34 23.34
CA ALA A 564 -11.26 -7.09 24.44
C ALA A 564 -10.11 -7.97 23.91
N PRO A 565 -9.06 -8.22 24.72
CA PRO A 565 -7.83 -8.84 24.23
C PRO A 565 -8.07 -10.29 23.80
N GLU A 566 -7.40 -10.70 22.73
CA GLU A 566 -7.31 -12.09 22.31
C GLU A 566 -6.74 -12.94 23.45
N VAL A 567 -7.38 -14.08 23.69
CA VAL A 567 -6.97 -15.13 24.63
C VAL A 567 -5.50 -15.50 24.38
N GLN A 568 -4.73 -15.52 25.46
CA GLN A 568 -3.30 -15.81 25.50
C GLN A 568 -2.99 -17.20 24.92
N LEU A 569 -2.34 -17.22 23.76
CA LEU A 569 -1.57 -18.35 23.25
C LEU A 569 -0.10 -18.07 23.58
N GLY A 570 0.53 -18.96 24.34
CA GLY A 570 1.97 -18.89 24.64
C GLY A 570 2.77 -18.96 23.35
N LEU A 571 3.30 -17.82 22.90
CA LEU A 571 4.24 -17.74 21.79
C LEU A 571 5.65 -17.99 22.32
N GLN A 572 6.39 -18.86 21.63
CA GLN A 572 7.77 -19.19 21.91
C GLN A 572 8.65 -17.93 21.92
N GLU A 573 9.49 -17.78 22.94
CA GLU A 573 10.33 -16.61 23.12
C GLU A 573 11.52 -16.65 22.15
N VAL A 574 11.60 -15.64 21.27
CA VAL A 574 12.73 -15.43 20.36
C VAL A 574 13.38 -14.10 20.76
N PRO A 575 14.70 -14.06 21.01
CA PRO A 575 15.38 -12.84 21.43
C PRO A 575 15.32 -11.77 20.34
N VAL A 576 15.08 -10.52 20.76
CA VAL A 576 15.09 -9.35 19.87
C VAL A 576 16.55 -9.03 19.50
N PRO A 577 16.87 -8.73 18.24
CA PRO A 577 18.23 -8.35 17.84
C PRO A 577 18.74 -7.12 18.59
N TYR A 578 20.07 -7.02 18.73
CA TYR A 578 20.76 -5.96 19.48
C TYR A 578 20.56 -4.56 18.87
N SER A 579 20.26 -4.45 17.57
CA SER A 579 19.87 -3.17 16.94
C SER A 579 19.00 -3.40 15.71
N CYS A 580 18.07 -2.48 15.48
CA CYS A 580 17.18 -2.47 14.31
C CYS A 580 17.71 -1.68 13.12
N ALA A 581 18.74 -0.85 13.33
CA ALA A 581 19.30 0.00 12.30
C ALA A 581 20.34 -0.77 11.47
N HIS A 582 20.19 -0.74 10.15
CA HIS A 582 21.20 -1.28 9.22
C HIS A 582 22.47 -0.43 9.34
N ARG A 583 23.49 -0.89 10.09
CA ARG A 583 24.83 -0.30 9.96
C ARG A 583 25.44 -0.84 8.66
N PRO A 584 25.93 0.00 7.73
CA PRO A 584 26.84 -0.50 6.70
C PRO A 584 28.03 -1.13 7.42
N SER A 585 28.43 -2.34 6.99
CA SER A 585 29.60 -3.04 7.54
C SER A 585 30.77 -2.07 7.62
N ALA A 586 31.24 -1.80 8.83
CA ALA A 586 32.52 -1.14 9.01
C ALA A 586 33.55 -2.00 8.27
N ALA A 587 34.17 -1.42 7.25
CA ALA A 587 35.30 -2.01 6.57
C ALA A 587 36.33 -2.42 7.62
N HIS A 588 36.98 -3.57 7.37
CA HIS A 588 38.14 -4.05 8.11
C HIS A 588 39.05 -2.89 8.53
N SER A 589 39.15 -2.64 9.84
CA SER A 589 40.27 -1.88 10.39
C SER A 589 41.47 -2.82 10.36
N SER A 590 42.25 -2.72 9.29
CA SER A 590 43.61 -3.22 9.23
C SER A 590 44.46 -2.58 10.34
N THR A 591 45.29 -3.41 10.94
CA THR A 591 46.34 -3.12 11.90
C THR A 591 47.38 -2.19 11.27
N ILE A 592 47.59 -0.97 11.76
CA ILE A 592 48.89 -0.25 11.71
C ILE A 592 49.09 0.62 12.98
N SER A 593 50.35 0.63 13.39
CA SER A 593 51.06 1.05 14.61
C SER A 593 50.94 2.49 15.14
N ASN A 594 51.21 2.60 16.45
CA ASN A 594 51.70 3.72 17.27
C ASN A 594 52.16 5.00 16.56
N SER A 595 51.59 6.13 16.97
CA SER A 595 52.37 7.30 17.42
C SER A 595 51.54 8.18 18.35
N SER A 596 52.21 8.66 19.39
CA SER A 596 51.69 9.50 20.48
C SER A 596 51.55 10.95 20.04
N HIS A 597 50.32 11.46 19.96
CA HIS A 597 50.06 12.89 20.06
C HIS A 597 48.81 13.15 20.91
N HIS A 598 49.04 13.80 22.05
CA HIS A 598 48.03 14.46 22.87
C HIS A 598 47.35 15.56 22.06
N ALA A 599 46.13 15.29 21.57
CA ALA A 599 45.18 16.31 21.15
C ALA A 599 43.82 15.92 21.74
N SER A 600 43.14 16.89 22.34
CA SER A 600 41.83 16.77 23.00
C SER A 600 40.83 15.95 22.17
N ARG A 601 40.50 14.74 22.66
CA ARG A 601 39.37 13.94 22.14
C ARG A 601 38.07 14.73 22.34
N GLN A 602 37.64 15.49 21.33
CA GLN A 602 36.21 15.73 21.14
C GLN A 602 35.59 14.35 20.93
N GLN A 603 34.84 13.86 21.92
CA GLN A 603 34.10 12.61 21.80
C GLN A 603 33.13 12.75 20.63
N ILE A 604 33.37 12.01 19.56
CA ILE A 604 32.43 11.86 18.45
C ILE A 604 31.21 11.15 19.02
N CYS A 605 30.16 11.88 19.36
CA CYS A 605 28.93 11.27 19.86
C CYS A 605 28.07 10.78 18.71
N THR A 606 27.66 9.52 18.74
CA THR A 606 26.77 8.93 17.73
C THR A 606 25.31 9.15 18.13
N PRO A 607 24.44 9.63 17.22
CA PRO A 607 23.04 9.89 17.53
C PRO A 607 22.31 8.59 17.85
N LYS A 608 21.58 8.59 18.98
CA LYS A 608 20.74 7.46 19.37
C LYS A 608 19.42 7.48 18.62
N VAL A 609 19.06 6.33 18.03
CA VAL A 609 17.88 6.17 17.17
C VAL A 609 16.79 5.28 17.77
N ASP A 610 17.15 4.41 18.71
CA ASP A 610 16.22 3.50 19.39
C ASP A 610 15.67 4.15 20.67
N ILE A 611 14.38 4.51 20.66
CA ILE A 611 13.74 5.40 21.64
C ILE A 611 12.41 4.82 22.12
N MET A 612 12.32 4.60 23.42
CA MET A 612 11.05 4.40 24.13
C MET A 612 10.61 5.74 24.70
N PHE A 613 9.55 6.33 24.14
CA PHE A 613 8.88 7.47 24.78
C PHE A 613 7.62 7.00 25.52
N MET A 614 7.67 6.98 26.85
CA MET A 614 6.47 6.74 27.66
C MET A 614 5.65 8.03 27.68
N LYS A 615 4.55 8.00 26.92
CA LYS A 615 3.65 9.12 26.75
C LYS A 615 2.63 9.21 27.89
N THR A 616 2.82 10.16 28.78
CA THR A 616 1.88 10.52 29.85
C THR A 616 0.73 11.41 29.32
N HIS A 617 -0.41 11.37 29.99
CA HIS A 617 -1.57 12.17 29.61
C HIS A 617 -1.41 13.65 30.04
N LYS A 618 -1.84 14.56 29.16
CA LYS A 618 -1.98 16.01 29.43
C LYS A 618 -0.68 16.75 29.84
N THR A 619 0.46 16.24 29.39
CA THR A 619 1.82 16.71 29.70
C THR A 619 2.55 17.29 28.48
N ALA A 620 1.83 18.02 27.60
CA ALA A 620 2.37 18.54 26.32
C ALA A 620 2.99 17.49 25.39
N SER A 621 2.72 16.20 25.63
CA SER A 621 3.31 15.07 24.93
C SER A 621 3.04 15.03 23.42
N SER A 622 1.95 15.65 22.94
CA SER A 622 1.65 15.74 21.50
C SER A 622 2.66 16.63 20.74
N THR A 623 3.21 17.65 21.40
CA THR A 623 4.27 18.49 20.83
C THR A 623 5.55 17.66 20.66
N PHE A 624 5.91 16.90 21.69
CA PHE A 624 7.10 16.03 21.63
C PHE A 624 6.94 14.87 20.63
N LEU A 625 5.74 14.31 20.51
CA LEU A 625 5.45 13.33 19.46
C LEU A 625 5.70 13.84 18.05
N ASN A 626 5.37 15.11 17.77
CA ASN A 626 5.65 15.70 16.46
C ASN A 626 7.16 15.73 16.17
N ILE A 627 7.98 16.06 17.18
CA ILE A 627 9.45 15.98 17.10
C ILE A 627 9.88 14.54 16.77
N LEU A 628 9.40 13.55 17.53
CA LEU A 628 9.75 12.13 17.31
C LEU A 628 9.35 11.61 15.93
N PHE A 629 8.15 11.96 15.45
CA PHE A 629 7.68 11.54 14.13
C PHE A 629 8.55 12.12 13.01
N ARG A 630 8.90 13.41 13.11
CA ARG A 630 9.79 14.06 12.15
C ARG A 630 11.18 13.45 12.16
N PHE A 631 11.74 13.19 13.35
CA PHE A 631 13.03 12.54 13.50
C PHE A 631 13.02 11.12 12.90
N GLY A 632 12.03 10.31 13.23
CA GLY A 632 11.93 8.95 12.70
C GLY A 632 11.73 8.91 11.18
N GLU A 633 10.98 9.84 10.60
CA GLU A 633 10.88 9.95 9.14
C GLU A 633 12.18 10.41 8.48
N LYS A 634 12.92 11.36 9.10
CA LYS A 634 14.22 11.84 8.61
C LYS A 634 15.25 10.70 8.55
N HIS A 635 15.22 9.79 9.53
CA HIS A 635 16.15 8.68 9.66
C HIS A 635 15.60 7.32 9.19
N HIS A 636 14.42 7.29 8.55
CA HIS A 636 13.76 6.07 8.05
C HIS A 636 13.58 4.97 9.12
N LEU A 637 13.25 5.37 10.35
CA LEU A 637 13.12 4.48 11.50
C LEU A 637 11.74 3.78 11.55
N LYS A 638 11.72 2.58 12.12
CA LYS A 638 10.51 1.77 12.25
C LYS A 638 9.78 2.05 13.56
N PHE A 639 8.55 2.53 13.45
CA PHE A 639 7.68 2.79 14.60
C PHE A 639 6.84 1.57 14.99
N ALA A 640 6.75 1.29 16.29
CA ALA A 640 5.74 0.40 16.85
C ALA A 640 4.44 1.18 17.07
N PHE A 641 3.50 1.05 16.14
CA PHE A 641 2.18 1.69 16.23
C PHE A 641 1.10 0.71 16.71
N PRO A 642 0.05 1.20 17.39
CA PRO A 642 -1.10 0.39 17.73
C PRO A 642 -1.90 -0.03 16.49
N ASN A 643 -2.59 -1.17 16.57
CA ASN A 643 -3.54 -1.60 15.55
C ASN A 643 -4.94 -1.02 15.86
N SER A 644 -5.61 -0.41 14.88
CA SER A 644 -7.01 0.07 14.91
C SER A 644 -7.38 1.28 15.80
N ARG A 645 -6.51 1.72 16.72
CA ARG A 645 -6.71 2.85 17.67
C ARG A 645 -5.53 3.81 17.65
N ASN A 646 -5.63 4.92 18.40
CA ASN A 646 -4.53 5.86 18.66
C ASN A 646 -3.67 5.48 19.89
N ASP A 647 -4.15 4.53 20.69
CA ASP A 647 -3.54 4.02 21.93
C ASP A 647 -3.38 2.49 21.88
N PHE A 648 -2.58 1.94 22.80
CA PHE A 648 -2.40 0.51 22.99
C PHE A 648 -3.43 -0.06 23.98
N PHE A 649 -4.73 0.06 23.64
CA PHE A 649 -5.85 -0.46 24.43
C PHE A 649 -5.90 0.02 25.89
N TYR A 650 -5.53 1.28 26.12
CA TYR A 650 -5.63 1.90 27.44
C TYR A 650 -7.09 1.87 27.95
N PRO A 651 -7.36 1.52 29.23
CA PRO A 651 -6.46 1.47 30.40
C PRO A 651 -5.79 0.11 30.67
N SER A 652 -5.93 -0.88 29.80
CA SER A 652 -5.26 -2.18 29.96
C SER A 652 -3.75 -2.05 29.87
N SER A 653 -3.00 -2.86 30.62
CA SER A 653 -1.53 -2.90 30.55
C SER A 653 -1.05 -3.23 29.14
N PHE A 654 0.06 -2.62 28.73
CA PHE A 654 0.65 -2.83 27.42
C PHE A 654 1.02 -4.30 27.20
N HIS A 655 0.75 -4.79 26.00
CA HIS A 655 1.13 -6.13 25.55
C HIS A 655 1.63 -6.08 24.10
N ARG A 656 2.67 -6.85 23.77
CA ARG A 656 3.32 -6.79 22.45
C ARG A 656 2.39 -7.11 21.27
N SER A 657 1.35 -7.93 21.50
CA SER A 657 0.33 -8.26 20.48
C SER A 657 -0.52 -7.05 20.03
N GLN A 658 -0.50 -5.96 20.80
CA GLN A 658 -1.21 -4.72 20.45
C GLN A 658 -0.46 -3.91 19.39
N VAL A 659 0.82 -4.23 19.14
CA VAL A 659 1.64 -3.60 18.12
C VAL A 659 1.26 -4.14 16.74
N LYS A 660 0.97 -3.22 15.82
CA LYS A 660 0.61 -3.51 14.44
C LYS A 660 1.74 -4.29 13.75
N ASP A 661 1.36 -5.37 13.06
CA ASP A 661 2.27 -6.23 12.29
C ASP A 661 3.37 -6.92 13.13
N TYR A 662 3.23 -6.99 14.47
CA TYR A 662 4.20 -7.66 15.33
C TYR A 662 4.32 -9.16 14.99
N ARG A 663 5.55 -9.63 14.88
CA ARG A 663 5.91 -11.06 14.79
C ARG A 663 7.09 -11.34 15.72
N PRO A 664 7.17 -12.53 16.35
CA PRO A 664 8.34 -12.90 17.15
C PRO A 664 9.65 -12.70 16.36
N GLY A 665 10.66 -12.11 17.00
CA GLY A 665 11.95 -11.78 16.37
C GLY A 665 11.98 -10.47 15.58
N MET A 666 10.84 -9.78 15.38
CA MET A 666 10.86 -8.43 14.85
C MET A 666 11.28 -7.41 15.90
N CYS A 667 11.98 -6.38 15.46
CA CYS A 667 12.36 -5.26 16.30
C CYS A 667 11.80 -3.94 15.72
N PHE A 668 11.67 -2.94 16.61
CA PHE A 668 11.20 -1.59 16.30
C PHE A 668 12.14 -0.57 16.93
N ASN A 669 12.33 0.59 16.29
CA ASN A 669 13.19 1.65 16.80
C ASN A 669 12.47 2.55 17.79
N ILE A 670 11.24 2.98 17.45
CA ILE A 670 10.52 3.99 18.24
C ILE A 670 9.14 3.48 18.65
N ILE A 671 8.81 3.66 19.93
CA ILE A 671 7.45 3.50 20.44
C ILE A 671 7.09 4.73 21.28
N CYS A 672 5.92 5.30 21.02
CA CYS A 672 5.59 6.62 21.57
C CYS A 672 4.07 6.89 21.76
N ASN A 673 3.19 5.94 21.42
CA ASN A 673 1.74 6.10 21.62
C ASN A 673 1.33 5.87 23.08
N HIS A 674 0.13 6.34 23.45
CA HIS A 674 -0.42 6.12 24.80
C HIS A 674 -0.53 4.63 25.12
N MET A 675 -0.06 4.26 26.31
CA MET A 675 -0.14 2.91 26.86
C MET A 675 -0.16 2.98 28.38
N ARG A 676 -0.59 1.91 29.04
CA ARG A 676 -0.30 1.69 30.46
C ARG A 676 0.99 0.86 30.54
N PHE A 677 2.05 1.45 31.09
CA PHE A 677 3.41 0.94 30.95
C PHE A 677 3.58 -0.47 31.52
N ASN A 678 4.19 -1.36 30.73
CA ASN A 678 4.57 -2.71 31.15
C ASN A 678 6.01 -2.98 30.67
N ALA A 679 6.97 -2.82 31.57
CA ALA A 679 8.39 -2.91 31.25
C ALA A 679 8.78 -4.26 30.61
N ALA A 680 8.20 -5.36 31.09
CA ALA A 680 8.54 -6.70 30.60
C ALA A 680 8.08 -6.91 29.15
N GLU A 681 6.91 -6.38 28.77
CA GLU A 681 6.40 -6.52 27.40
C GLU A 681 7.03 -5.49 26.44
N VAL A 682 7.37 -4.28 26.91
CA VAL A 682 8.09 -3.29 26.10
C VAL A 682 9.50 -3.79 25.71
N ALA A 683 10.22 -4.41 26.65
CA ALA A 683 11.56 -4.95 26.41
C ALA A 683 11.59 -6.07 25.36
N LYS A 684 10.44 -6.65 25.01
CA LYS A 684 10.30 -7.69 23.98
C LYS A 684 10.00 -7.13 22.59
N VAL A 685 9.84 -5.81 22.47
CA VAL A 685 9.54 -5.12 21.20
C VAL A 685 10.73 -4.28 20.72
N LEU A 686 11.52 -3.76 21.66
CA LEU A 686 12.64 -2.84 21.41
C LEU A 686 14.00 -3.50 21.68
N PRO A 687 15.08 -3.05 21.02
CA PRO A 687 16.44 -3.46 21.31
C PRO A 687 16.88 -3.16 22.75
N ALA A 688 17.91 -3.87 23.24
CA ALA A 688 18.41 -3.74 24.61
C ALA A 688 19.09 -2.38 24.90
N ASP A 689 19.60 -1.69 23.88
CA ASP A 689 20.30 -0.40 23.98
C ASP A 689 19.37 0.82 23.83
N THR A 690 18.05 0.59 23.88
CA THR A 690 17.02 1.62 23.73
C THR A 690 17.07 2.68 24.84
N SER A 691 16.95 3.95 24.46
CA SER A 691 16.87 5.07 25.40
C SER A 691 15.43 5.32 25.85
N TYR A 692 15.19 5.23 27.16
CA TYR A 692 13.87 5.43 27.78
C TYR A 692 13.70 6.87 28.24
N ILE A 693 12.68 7.54 27.70
CA ILE A 693 12.36 8.95 27.95
C ILE A 693 10.88 9.09 28.30
N THR A 694 10.56 10.04 29.16
CA THR A 694 9.18 10.42 29.46
C THR A 694 9.10 11.89 29.84
N ILE A 695 7.90 12.40 30.07
CA ILE A 695 7.64 13.79 30.46
C ILE A 695 6.60 13.83 31.58
N LEU A 696 6.83 14.65 32.59
CA LEU A 696 5.91 14.89 33.70
C LEU A 696 5.47 16.34 33.71
N ARG A 697 4.39 16.60 34.43
CA ARG A 697 3.80 17.92 34.63
C ARG A 697 3.42 18.07 36.09
N ASP A 698 3.39 19.31 36.56
CA ASP A 698 2.88 19.66 37.88
C ASP A 698 1.50 18.99 38.12
N PRO A 699 1.34 18.19 39.19
CA PRO A 699 0.12 17.40 39.40
C PRO A 699 -1.16 18.22 39.60
N ALA A 700 -1.07 19.44 40.13
CA ALA A 700 -2.26 20.29 40.29
C ALA A 700 -2.72 20.85 38.94
N ASP A 701 -1.79 21.35 38.12
CA ASP A 701 -2.10 21.83 36.77
C ASP A 701 -2.50 20.67 35.84
N LEU A 702 -1.94 19.48 36.08
CA LEU A 702 -2.34 18.24 35.43
C LEU A 702 -3.78 17.87 35.80
N ALA A 703 -4.14 17.92 37.08
CA ALA A 703 -5.48 17.60 37.56
C ALA A 703 -6.54 18.52 36.93
N GLU A 704 -6.28 19.84 36.88
CA GLU A 704 -7.17 20.78 36.18
C GLU A 704 -7.31 20.43 34.69
N SER A 705 -6.19 20.17 34.02
CA SER A 705 -6.19 19.88 32.58
C SER A 705 -6.86 18.53 32.26
N SER A 706 -6.67 17.53 33.12
CA SER A 706 -7.29 16.21 33.01
C SER A 706 -8.79 16.31 33.27
N PHE A 707 -9.21 16.99 34.34
CA PHE A 707 -10.60 17.16 34.71
C PHE A 707 -11.39 17.89 33.62
N HIS A 708 -10.83 18.97 33.07
CA HIS A 708 -11.45 19.68 31.95
C HIS A 708 -11.58 18.78 30.71
N TYR A 709 -10.55 17.98 30.38
CA TYR A 709 -10.55 17.20 29.14
C TYR A 709 -11.38 15.92 29.23
N PHE A 710 -11.29 15.20 30.37
CA PHE A 710 -11.89 13.90 30.57
C PHE A 710 -13.15 13.91 31.46
N GLY A 711 -13.44 15.00 32.18
CA GLY A 711 -14.57 15.03 33.12
C GLY A 711 -15.88 14.56 32.47
N ARG A 712 -16.22 15.04 31.28
CA ARG A 712 -17.46 14.60 30.60
C ARG A 712 -17.52 13.12 30.22
N VAL A 713 -16.38 12.41 30.13
CA VAL A 713 -16.34 10.96 29.88
C VAL A 713 -16.27 10.12 31.15
N VAL A 714 -16.26 10.75 32.33
CA VAL A 714 -16.30 10.09 33.63
C VAL A 714 -17.69 10.29 34.24
N PRO A 715 -18.57 9.27 34.25
CA PRO A 715 -19.96 9.43 34.70
C PRO A 715 -20.11 9.98 36.12
N LEU A 716 -19.13 9.73 36.99
CA LEU A 716 -19.13 10.21 38.38
C LEU A 716 -19.17 11.74 38.48
N THR A 717 -18.59 12.46 37.51
CA THR A 717 -18.56 13.93 37.52
C THR A 717 -19.84 14.55 36.94
N TRP A 718 -20.79 13.75 36.44
CA TRP A 718 -22.05 14.27 35.89
C TRP A 718 -23.02 14.77 36.97
N LYS A 719 -22.82 14.32 38.22
CA LYS A 719 -23.58 14.79 39.38
C LYS A 719 -23.21 16.20 39.83
N LEU A 720 -22.05 16.70 39.39
CA LEU A 720 -21.56 18.05 39.71
C LEU A 720 -22.41 19.08 38.97
N SER A 721 -23.07 19.93 39.77
CA SER A 721 -24.10 20.85 39.30
C SER A 721 -23.66 22.31 39.35
N GLY A 722 -22.55 22.64 40.03
CA GLY A 722 -22.01 23.99 40.12
C GLY A 722 -21.34 24.51 38.83
N ASP A 723 -21.21 25.84 38.73
CA ASP A 723 -20.53 26.53 37.62
C ASP A 723 -19.03 26.15 37.52
N ASP A 724 -18.37 25.99 38.68
CA ASP A 724 -17.00 25.49 38.79
C ASP A 724 -16.98 24.05 39.34
N LYS A 725 -17.14 23.09 38.41
CA LYS A 725 -17.19 21.66 38.72
C LYS A 725 -15.89 21.13 39.33
N LEU A 726 -14.74 21.72 38.99
CA LEU A 726 -13.46 21.28 39.54
C LEU A 726 -13.36 21.68 41.01
N ARG A 727 -13.76 22.91 41.35
CA ARG A 727 -13.83 23.38 42.74
C ARG A 727 -14.77 22.52 43.59
N GLU A 728 -15.96 22.20 43.06
CA GLU A 728 -16.91 21.33 43.76
C GLU A 728 -16.31 19.93 44.01
N PHE A 729 -15.69 19.33 42.98
CA PHE A 729 -15.01 18.05 43.10
C PHE A 729 -13.87 18.08 44.13
N LEU A 730 -12.99 19.08 44.09
CA LEU A 730 -11.84 19.19 45.00
C LEU A 730 -12.25 19.52 46.45
N THR A 731 -13.47 20.00 46.67
CA THR A 731 -13.95 20.29 48.03
C THR A 731 -14.32 19.02 48.79
N ASP A 732 -14.91 18.04 48.10
CA ASP A 732 -15.15 16.70 48.65
C ASP A 732 -14.94 15.61 47.58
N PRO A 733 -13.68 15.25 47.28
CA PRO A 733 -13.37 14.29 46.22
C PRO A 733 -13.93 12.89 46.49
N LYS A 734 -14.04 12.50 47.77
CA LYS A 734 -14.47 11.15 48.18
C LYS A 734 -15.94 10.89 47.84
N LEU A 735 -16.77 11.92 47.81
CA LEU A 735 -18.18 11.82 47.42
C LEU A 735 -18.35 11.52 45.91
N TYR A 736 -17.40 11.96 45.08
CA TYR A 736 -17.48 11.93 43.63
C TYR A 736 -16.45 10.99 42.98
N TYR A 737 -15.74 10.19 43.78
CA TYR A 737 -14.72 9.26 43.30
C TYR A 737 -14.97 7.85 43.79
N ASP A 738 -14.96 6.90 42.86
CA ASP A 738 -15.02 5.46 43.12
C ASP A 738 -13.88 4.80 42.35
N PRO A 739 -12.96 4.07 43.01
CA PRO A 739 -11.88 3.34 42.35
C PRO A 739 -12.36 2.42 41.23
N GLU A 740 -13.51 1.77 41.38
CA GLU A 740 -14.09 0.84 40.40
C GLU A 740 -14.99 1.54 39.35
N GLY A 741 -15.10 2.87 39.44
CA GLY A 741 -15.89 3.67 38.52
C GLY A 741 -15.35 3.66 37.09
N PHE A 742 -16.25 3.64 36.11
CA PHE A 742 -15.85 3.72 34.70
C PHE A 742 -15.04 5.00 34.41
N ASN A 743 -13.83 4.83 33.88
CA ASN A 743 -12.86 5.91 33.61
C ASN A 743 -12.41 6.73 34.84
N SER A 744 -12.63 6.24 36.07
CA SER A 744 -12.25 6.93 37.31
C SER A 744 -10.74 7.25 37.39
N PHE A 745 -9.90 6.42 36.78
CA PHE A 745 -8.44 6.56 36.75
C PHE A 745 -7.93 7.90 36.18
N TYR A 746 -8.74 8.64 35.40
CA TYR A 746 -8.37 10.00 34.96
C TYR A 746 -8.41 11.06 36.06
N LEU A 747 -9.09 10.78 37.18
CA LEU A 747 -9.38 11.76 38.24
C LEU A 747 -8.38 11.73 39.41
N LYS A 748 -7.51 10.72 39.50
CA LYS A 748 -6.59 10.54 40.64
C LYS A 748 -5.28 9.90 40.22
N ASN A 749 -4.15 10.51 40.60
CA ASN A 749 -2.77 10.04 40.38
C ASN A 749 -2.55 9.47 38.96
N LEU A 750 -2.86 10.28 37.94
CA LEU A 750 -2.87 9.86 36.54
C LEU A 750 -1.46 9.51 36.03
N LEU A 751 -0.41 10.23 36.45
CA LEU A 751 0.96 9.92 36.02
C LEU A 751 1.37 8.55 36.53
N PHE A 752 1.14 8.28 37.82
CA PHE A 752 1.46 6.99 38.43
C PHE A 752 0.69 5.83 37.76
N PHE A 753 -0.56 6.08 37.37
CA PHE A 753 -1.34 5.11 36.58
C PHE A 753 -0.74 4.85 35.19
N ASP A 754 -0.30 5.90 34.47
CA ASP A 754 0.34 5.78 33.16
C ASP A 754 1.61 4.91 33.23
N PHE A 755 2.38 5.00 34.33
CA PHE A 755 3.54 4.13 34.60
C PHE A 755 3.18 2.67 34.96
N GLY A 756 1.91 2.28 34.86
CA GLY A 756 1.46 0.92 35.09
C GLY A 756 1.14 0.58 36.54
N GLN A 757 1.29 1.54 37.46
CA GLN A 757 1.10 1.31 38.89
C GLN A 757 -0.38 1.46 39.28
N ASN A 758 -0.68 1.16 40.54
CA ASN A 758 -2.00 1.37 41.12
C ASN A 758 -2.10 2.80 41.67
N ASN A 759 -3.01 3.60 41.11
CA ASN A 759 -3.21 5.01 41.45
C ASN A 759 -4.04 5.24 42.73
N ASN A 760 -4.57 4.17 43.32
CA ASN A 760 -5.38 4.19 44.53
C ASN A 760 -4.62 3.80 45.81
N LEU A 761 -3.30 3.58 45.73
CA LEU A 761 -2.48 3.26 46.91
C LEU A 761 -2.47 4.42 47.92
N HIS A 762 -2.11 4.10 49.16
CA HIS A 762 -1.82 5.12 50.15
C HIS A 762 -0.47 5.79 49.83
N PRO A 763 -0.31 7.12 49.99
CA PRO A 763 0.96 7.81 49.70
C PRO A 763 2.17 7.27 50.46
N ASP A 764 1.94 6.76 51.67
CA ASP A 764 2.96 6.17 52.55
C ASP A 764 3.16 4.66 52.36
N ASP A 765 2.50 4.03 51.38
CA ASP A 765 2.74 2.63 51.05
C ASP A 765 4.18 2.49 50.49
N PRO A 766 5.02 1.57 51.03
CA PRO A 766 6.40 1.39 50.57
C PRO A 766 6.49 1.07 49.05
N LYS A 767 5.43 0.49 48.47
CA LYS A 767 5.36 0.22 47.03
C LYS A 767 5.42 1.50 46.18
N VAL A 768 4.98 2.63 46.72
CA VAL A 768 5.07 3.93 46.03
C VAL A 768 6.53 4.32 45.85
N ASP A 769 7.32 4.24 46.91
CA ASP A 769 8.75 4.57 46.88
C ASP A 769 9.51 3.58 45.99
N GLU A 770 9.26 2.28 46.12
CA GLU A 770 9.86 1.25 45.26
C GLU A 770 9.58 1.52 43.77
N ALA A 771 8.35 1.90 43.44
CA ALA A 771 7.96 2.22 42.07
C ALA A 771 8.66 3.48 41.56
N ILE A 772 8.76 4.55 42.36
CA ILE A 772 9.48 5.78 41.99
C ILE A 772 10.95 5.48 41.69
N HIS A 773 11.62 4.69 42.54
CA HIS A 773 13.01 4.28 42.32
C HIS A 773 13.15 3.38 41.08
N ALA A 774 12.20 2.49 40.83
CA ALA A 774 12.19 1.64 39.63
C ALA A 774 12.03 2.47 38.34
N ILE A 775 11.21 3.53 38.37
CA ILE A 775 11.08 4.49 37.26
C ILE A 775 12.41 5.24 37.08
N ALA A 776 12.98 5.77 38.17
CA ALA A 776 14.24 6.52 38.11
C ALA A 776 15.42 5.70 37.56
N LYS A 777 15.47 4.41 37.89
CA LYS A 777 16.50 3.49 37.37
C LYS A 777 16.34 3.17 35.88
N ARG A 778 15.11 3.17 35.37
CA ARG A 778 14.81 2.73 33.99
C ARG A 778 14.80 3.88 32.99
N PHE A 779 14.29 5.04 33.38
CA PHE A 779 14.20 6.20 32.50
C PHE A 779 15.49 7.02 32.53
N HIS A 780 16.14 7.15 31.38
CA HIS A 780 17.41 7.86 31.24
C HIS A 780 17.21 9.38 31.41
N LEU A 781 16.07 9.88 30.91
CA LEU A 781 15.66 11.27 31.04
C LEU A 781 14.16 11.35 31.32
N VAL A 782 13.81 12.10 32.37
CA VAL A 782 12.44 12.49 32.69
C VAL A 782 12.34 14.00 32.52
N MET A 783 11.60 14.43 31.51
CA MET A 783 11.40 15.83 31.15
C MET A 783 10.29 16.46 32.01
N LEU A 784 10.30 17.78 32.14
CA LEU A 784 9.27 18.55 32.85
C LEU A 784 8.63 19.56 31.91
N VAL A 785 7.30 19.61 31.88
CA VAL A 785 6.54 20.54 31.02
C VAL A 785 6.79 22.00 31.39
N GLU A 786 7.00 22.29 32.67
CA GLU A 786 7.25 23.65 33.16
C GLU A 786 8.60 24.21 32.65
N TYR A 787 9.53 23.30 32.33
CA TYR A 787 10.87 23.58 31.82
C TYR A 787 11.07 22.84 30.49
N PHE A 788 10.11 23.00 29.57
CA PHE A 788 10.03 22.20 28.35
C PHE A 788 11.23 22.46 27.43
N GLU A 789 11.62 23.72 27.27
CA GLU A 789 12.78 24.10 26.47
C GLU A 789 14.09 23.53 27.05
N GLU A 790 14.33 23.66 28.36
CA GLU A 790 15.48 23.07 29.06
C GLU A 790 15.47 21.54 28.93
N SER A 791 14.29 20.93 29.04
CA SER A 791 14.10 19.48 28.88
C SER A 791 14.52 18.99 27.51
N LEU A 792 14.20 19.75 26.44
CA LEU A 792 14.63 19.41 25.09
C LEU A 792 16.14 19.58 24.89
N ILE A 793 16.78 20.55 25.55
CA ILE A 793 18.25 20.68 25.52
C ILE A 793 18.93 19.51 26.23
N LEU A 794 18.40 19.07 27.39
CA LEU A 794 18.90 17.86 28.03
C LEU A 794 18.68 16.61 27.18
N LEU A 795 17.57 16.53 26.46
CA LEU A 795 17.31 15.45 25.51
C LEU A 795 18.32 15.46 24.35
N LYS A 796 18.62 16.64 23.81
CA LYS A 796 19.63 16.87 22.77
C LYS A 796 20.96 16.24 23.15
N ASP A 797 21.40 16.53 24.37
CA ASP A 797 22.67 16.07 24.93
C ASP A 797 22.63 14.56 25.20
N ALA A 798 21.54 14.06 25.79
CA ALA A 798 21.38 12.65 26.15
C ALA A 798 21.30 11.70 24.93
N LEU A 799 20.72 12.16 23.81
CA LEU A 799 20.58 11.38 22.57
C LEU A 799 21.58 11.76 21.47
N CYS A 800 22.38 12.81 21.69
CA CYS A 800 23.28 13.38 20.70
C CYS A 800 22.57 13.78 19.40
N TRP A 801 21.49 14.53 19.55
CA TRP A 801 20.70 15.07 18.45
C TRP A 801 21.14 16.49 18.06
N ASP A 802 20.77 16.88 16.85
CA ASP A 802 20.99 18.23 16.37
C ASP A 802 19.90 19.19 16.84
N MET A 803 20.23 20.48 16.96
CA MET A 803 19.26 21.51 17.38
C MET A 803 18.08 21.62 16.38
N GLU A 804 18.33 21.38 15.10
CA GLU A 804 17.31 21.45 14.03
C GLU A 804 16.20 20.39 14.20
N ASP A 805 16.56 19.25 14.80
CA ASP A 805 15.61 18.15 15.04
C ASP A 805 14.66 18.45 16.21
N LEU A 806 15.01 19.42 17.06
CA LEU A 806 14.23 19.79 18.25
C LEU A 806 13.22 20.91 18.03
N LEU A 807 13.24 21.55 16.85
CA LEU A 807 12.33 22.67 16.56
C LEU A 807 10.87 22.24 16.69
N PHE A 808 10.03 23.05 17.32
CA PHE A 808 8.66 22.67 17.62
C PHE A 808 7.69 23.84 17.63
N PHE A 809 6.41 23.53 17.42
CA PHE A 809 5.29 24.44 17.70
C PHE A 809 4.43 23.83 18.80
N LYS A 810 3.89 24.66 19.69
CA LYS A 810 3.05 24.20 20.80
C LYS A 810 1.73 23.66 20.24
N LEU A 811 1.59 22.35 20.12
CA LEU A 811 0.38 21.68 19.59
C LEU A 811 -0.60 21.37 20.72
N ASN A 812 -1.90 21.31 20.40
CA ASN A 812 -2.99 21.02 21.32
C ASN A 812 -3.06 21.97 22.55
N ALA A 813 -2.62 23.21 22.38
CA ALA A 813 -2.76 24.24 23.41
C ALA A 813 -4.23 24.64 23.59
N ARG A 814 -4.66 24.86 24.84
CA ARG A 814 -6.02 25.35 25.13
C ARG A 814 -6.08 26.87 25.05
N LYS A 815 -7.25 27.39 24.71
CA LYS A 815 -7.55 28.82 24.79
C LYS A 815 -7.34 29.33 26.22
N GLY A 816 -6.64 30.45 26.39
CA GLY A 816 -6.34 30.97 27.73
C GLY A 816 -7.58 31.26 28.58
N SER A 817 -8.71 31.60 27.95
CA SER A 817 -9.98 31.87 28.63
C SER A 817 -10.66 30.62 29.22
N THR A 818 -10.27 29.41 28.80
CA THR A 818 -10.85 28.14 29.32
C THR A 818 -9.98 27.50 30.40
N ILE A 819 -8.85 28.10 30.77
CA ILE A 819 -7.96 27.58 31.81
C ILE A 819 -8.40 28.17 33.14
N SER A 820 -8.87 27.31 34.05
CA SER A 820 -9.23 27.74 35.40
C SER A 820 -7.95 28.09 36.17
N LYS A 821 -7.83 29.35 36.59
CA LYS A 821 -6.76 29.75 37.51
C LYS A 821 -7.04 29.16 38.89
N LEU A 822 -6.29 28.12 39.27
CA LEU A 822 -6.39 27.52 40.59
C LEU A 822 -5.98 28.54 41.66
N THR A 823 -6.86 28.80 42.63
CA THR A 823 -6.47 29.55 43.83
C THR A 823 -5.44 28.73 44.62
N PRO A 824 -4.57 29.37 45.43
CA PRO A 824 -3.59 28.65 46.24
C PRO A 824 -4.21 27.55 47.11
N GLU A 825 -5.40 27.80 47.66
CA GLU A 825 -6.17 26.81 48.44
C GLU A 825 -6.62 25.60 47.61
N LEU A 826 -7.17 25.83 46.41
CA LEU A 826 -7.60 24.75 45.54
C LEU A 826 -6.42 23.95 44.99
N ARG A 827 -5.30 24.62 44.72
CA ARG A 827 -4.05 23.97 44.34
C ARG A 827 -3.56 23.03 45.44
N ALA A 828 -3.58 23.45 46.70
CA ALA A 828 -3.20 22.58 47.82
C ALA A 828 -4.09 21.34 47.91
N LYS A 829 -5.42 21.49 47.79
CA LYS A 829 -6.36 20.35 47.76
C LYS A 829 -6.13 19.42 46.57
N ALA A 830 -5.80 19.96 45.39
CA ALA A 830 -5.48 19.15 44.22
C ALA A 830 -4.20 18.33 44.40
N LEU A 831 -3.17 18.90 45.04
CA LEU A 831 -1.93 18.18 45.37
C LEU A 831 -2.16 17.12 46.44
N GLU A 832 -2.97 17.42 47.47
CA GLU A 832 -3.34 16.45 48.50
C GLU A 832 -4.10 15.25 47.90
N TRP A 833 -5.06 15.51 47.01
CA TRP A 833 -5.80 14.45 46.32
C TRP A 833 -4.89 13.59 45.42
N ASN A 834 -3.89 14.22 44.79
CA ASN A 834 -2.91 13.58 43.91
C ASN A 834 -1.53 13.43 44.58
N ALA A 835 -1.51 13.06 45.87
CA ALA A 835 -0.29 13.05 46.68
C ALA A 835 0.81 12.12 46.13
N ILE A 836 0.47 11.02 45.46
CA ILE A 836 1.46 10.12 44.86
C ILE A 836 2.13 10.77 43.66
N ASP A 837 1.36 11.38 42.76
CA ASP A 837 1.90 12.13 41.62
C ASP A 837 2.73 13.33 42.10
N TRP A 838 2.35 13.95 43.23
CA TRP A 838 3.15 15.01 43.86
C TRP A 838 4.50 14.52 44.34
N LYS A 839 4.54 13.39 45.06
CA LYS A 839 5.79 12.76 45.51
C LYS A 839 6.68 12.37 44.32
N LEU A 840 6.08 11.80 43.25
CA LEU A 840 6.76 11.47 42.00
C LEU A 840 7.36 12.73 41.33
N TYR A 841 6.57 13.81 41.22
CA TYR A 841 7.01 15.06 40.60
C TYR A 841 8.15 15.72 41.39
N GLN A 842 8.06 15.76 42.73
CA GLN A 842 9.12 16.31 43.58
C GLN A 842 10.45 15.59 43.39
N TYR A 843 10.43 14.26 43.34
CA TYR A 843 11.62 13.45 43.09
C TYR A 843 12.25 13.78 41.73
N PHE A 844 11.44 13.83 40.67
CA PHE A 844 11.94 14.12 39.33
C PHE A 844 12.31 15.59 39.11
N ASN A 845 11.70 16.52 39.82
CA ASN A 845 12.10 17.93 39.83
C ASN A 845 13.50 18.10 40.42
N ALA A 846 13.79 17.47 41.56
CA ALA A 846 15.13 17.51 42.16
C ALA A 846 16.19 16.90 41.22
N THR A 847 15.92 15.70 40.67
CA THR A 847 16.87 15.05 39.75
C THR A 847 17.02 15.79 38.42
N PHE A 848 15.98 16.46 37.94
CA PHE A 848 16.03 17.31 36.74
C PHE A 848 17.01 18.48 36.94
N TRP A 849 16.90 19.22 38.04
CA TRP A 849 17.81 20.33 38.32
C TRP A 849 19.25 19.89 38.53
N HIS A 850 19.47 18.72 39.13
CA HIS A 850 20.81 18.12 39.17
C HIS A 850 21.38 17.85 37.76
N LYS A 851 20.55 17.42 36.80
CA LYS A 851 20.98 17.24 35.39
C LYS A 851 21.24 18.59 34.71
N VAL A 852 20.44 19.62 34.97
CA VAL A 852 20.67 20.98 34.46
C VAL A 852 21.99 21.54 35.00
N ASP A 853 22.26 21.35 36.29
CA ASP A 853 23.50 21.78 36.93
C ASP A 853 24.72 21.04 36.36
N ALA A 854 24.60 19.73 36.12
CA ALA A 854 25.64 18.94 35.46
C ALA A 854 25.90 19.35 34.01
N TYR A 855 24.86 19.77 33.28
CA TYR A 855 24.99 20.31 31.92
C TYR A 855 25.62 21.71 31.90
N GLY A 856 25.42 22.48 32.97
CA GLY A 856 25.92 23.83 33.19
C GLY A 856 24.86 24.91 32.89
N ARG A 857 24.52 25.73 33.89
CA ARG A 857 23.45 26.74 33.80
C ARG A 857 23.66 27.79 32.72
N GLU A 858 24.89 28.29 32.55
CA GLU A 858 25.21 29.28 31.52
C GLU A 858 25.11 28.69 30.11
N ARG A 859 25.55 27.42 29.94
CA ARG A 859 25.41 26.69 28.68
C ARG A 859 23.93 26.44 28.38
N MET A 860 23.16 26.00 29.37
CA MET A 860 21.72 25.80 29.25
C MET A 860 21.00 27.07 28.79
N ALA A 861 21.26 28.21 29.44
CA ALA A 861 20.64 29.48 29.08
C ALA A 861 20.95 29.89 27.63
N ARG A 862 22.19 29.71 27.16
CA ARG A 862 22.59 29.98 25.77
C ARG A 862 21.88 29.06 24.77
N ASP A 863 21.87 27.75 25.02
CA ASP A 863 21.26 26.77 24.13
C ASP A 863 19.72 26.92 24.08
N VAL A 864 19.09 27.26 25.21
CA VAL A 864 17.65 27.58 25.27
C VAL A 864 17.34 28.86 24.49
N ALA A 865 18.13 29.92 24.65
CA ALA A 865 17.94 31.16 23.90
C ALA A 865 18.07 30.92 22.38
N GLU A 866 19.01 30.06 21.97
CA GLU A 866 19.19 29.66 20.58
C GLU A 866 18.01 28.83 20.04
N LEU A 867 17.49 27.89 20.84
CA LEU A 867 16.29 27.12 20.49
C LEU A 867 15.06 28.03 20.34
N GLN A 868 14.88 28.99 21.25
CA GLN A 868 13.80 29.98 21.18
C GLN A 868 13.91 30.86 19.93
N ARG A 869 15.12 31.32 19.60
CA ARG A 869 15.40 32.11 18.38
C ARG A 869 15.00 31.36 17.11
N ARG A 870 15.46 30.10 16.96
CA ARG A 870 15.15 29.27 15.79
C ARG A 870 13.67 28.89 15.71
N ASN A 871 13.01 28.65 16.84
CA ASN A 871 11.56 28.40 16.85
C ASN A 871 10.77 29.64 16.40
N ALA A 872 11.17 30.85 16.83
CA ALA A 872 10.54 32.10 16.40
C ALA A 872 10.73 32.34 14.90
N GLU A 873 11.93 32.08 14.37
CA GLU A 873 12.21 32.15 12.94
C GLU A 873 11.31 31.18 12.15
N MET A 874 11.26 29.91 12.55
CA MET A 874 10.42 28.91 11.90
C MET A 874 8.92 29.24 12.00
N ALA A 875 8.47 29.80 13.11
CA ALA A 875 7.09 30.26 13.29
C ALA A 875 6.73 31.38 12.28
N SER A 876 7.64 32.33 12.04
CA SER A 876 7.44 33.42 11.08
C SER A 876 7.33 32.94 9.63
N ILE A 877 8.01 31.84 9.32
CA ILE A 877 8.00 31.18 8.01
C ILE A 877 6.70 30.38 7.84
N CYS A 878 6.33 29.56 8.83
CA CYS A 878 5.28 28.55 8.67
C CYS A 878 3.86 29.02 9.02
N ILE A 879 3.69 29.91 10.01
CA ILE A 879 2.39 30.20 10.63
C ILE A 879 1.78 31.47 10.04
N GLU A 880 0.56 31.36 9.51
CA GLU A 880 -0.22 32.53 9.08
C GLU A 880 -0.61 33.38 10.30
N GLY A 881 -0.20 34.65 10.33
CA GLY A 881 -0.41 35.55 11.47
C GLY A 881 0.49 35.31 12.68
N GLY A 882 1.35 34.28 12.66
CA GLY A 882 2.34 34.02 13.72
C GLY A 882 1.79 33.52 15.07
N HIS A 883 0.50 33.19 15.16
CA HIS A 883 -0.14 32.74 16.41
C HIS A 883 -1.13 31.59 16.19
N ALA A 884 -1.47 30.90 17.27
CA ALA A 884 -2.51 29.86 17.26
C ALA A 884 -3.91 30.47 17.16
N VAL A 885 -4.81 29.81 16.43
CA VAL A 885 -6.19 30.24 16.18
C VAL A 885 -7.20 29.24 16.74
N ASP A 886 -8.41 29.73 17.02
CA ASP A 886 -9.54 28.90 17.45
C ASP A 886 -9.89 27.86 16.39
N ALA A 887 -10.37 26.68 16.81
CA ALA A 887 -10.64 25.54 15.92
C ALA A 887 -11.59 25.86 14.76
N GLY A 888 -12.53 26.80 14.94
CA GLY A 888 -13.46 27.24 13.90
C GLY A 888 -12.84 28.15 12.83
N SER A 889 -11.69 28.78 13.13
CA SER A 889 -10.96 29.68 12.23
C SER A 889 -9.83 28.98 11.46
N ILE A 890 -9.69 27.67 11.63
CA ILE A 890 -8.73 26.86 10.89
C ILE A 890 -9.31 26.54 9.51
N LEU A 891 -8.61 26.98 8.46
CA LEU A 891 -9.08 26.90 7.07
C LEU A 891 -9.04 25.46 6.52
N GLU A 892 -8.00 24.70 6.82
CA GLU A 892 -7.84 23.31 6.36
C GLU A 892 -8.41 22.31 7.38
N THR A 893 -9.39 21.50 6.99
CA THR A 893 -9.96 20.44 7.85
C THR A 893 -8.91 19.42 8.28
N SER A 894 -7.88 19.16 7.45
CA SER A 894 -6.76 18.27 7.78
C SER A 894 -5.84 18.81 8.89
N MET A 895 -5.96 20.07 9.27
CA MET A 895 -5.15 20.70 10.35
C MET A 895 -5.96 20.95 11.62
N GLN A 896 -7.23 20.52 11.67
CA GLN A 896 -8.08 20.74 12.84
C GLN A 896 -7.74 19.76 13.97
N PRO A 897 -7.37 20.24 15.17
CA PRO A 897 -7.07 19.38 16.30
C PRO A 897 -8.35 18.73 16.85
N TRP A 898 -8.19 17.55 17.44
CA TRP A 898 -9.29 16.84 18.10
C TRP A 898 -9.80 17.62 19.30
N GLN A 899 -11.10 17.90 19.32
CA GLN A 899 -11.75 18.64 20.41
C GLN A 899 -12.25 17.70 21.53
N PRO A 900 -12.25 18.12 22.80
CA PRO A 900 -12.96 17.40 23.86
C PRO A 900 -14.48 17.41 23.61
N ILE A 901 -15.21 16.54 24.31
CA ILE A 901 -16.66 16.43 24.13
C ILE A 901 -17.35 17.71 24.64
N GLY A 902 -18.22 18.27 23.80
CA GLY A 902 -19.07 19.42 24.07
C GLY A 902 -18.41 20.77 24.37
N GLU A 903 -17.10 20.92 24.14
CA GLU A 903 -16.37 22.20 24.16
C GLU A 903 -15.28 22.25 23.08
N LYS A 904 -15.16 23.37 22.35
CA LYS A 904 -14.13 23.59 21.33
C LYS A 904 -12.98 24.45 21.88
N SER A 905 -12.27 23.94 22.88
CA SER A 905 -11.25 24.69 23.62
C SER A 905 -9.81 24.56 23.09
N ILE A 906 -9.54 23.61 22.19
CA ILE A 906 -8.19 23.33 21.69
C ILE A 906 -7.91 24.14 20.42
N MET A 907 -6.86 24.95 20.47
CA MET A 907 -6.39 25.82 19.38
C MET A 907 -5.48 25.05 18.41
N GLY A 908 -5.39 25.54 17.17
CA GLY A 908 -4.50 25.01 16.13
C GLY A 908 -3.84 26.14 15.35
N TYR A 909 -3.26 25.84 14.18
CA TYR A 909 -2.55 26.83 13.37
C TYR A 909 -3.02 26.81 11.92
N ASN A 910 -2.93 27.96 11.25
CA ASN A 910 -3.09 28.07 9.81
C ASN A 910 -1.71 28.08 9.14
N LEU A 911 -1.53 27.25 8.10
CA LEU A 911 -0.31 27.25 7.29
C LEU A 911 -0.27 28.50 6.40
N LYS A 912 0.85 29.21 6.40
CA LYS A 912 1.07 30.39 5.56
C LYS A 912 0.98 30.02 4.07
N LYS A 913 0.29 30.84 3.26
CA LYS A 913 0.01 30.52 1.85
C LYS A 913 1.25 30.53 0.94
N ASN A 914 2.18 31.45 1.19
CA ASN A 914 3.39 31.67 0.38
C ASN A 914 4.64 31.15 1.09
N VAL A 915 4.66 29.87 1.47
CA VAL A 915 5.87 29.22 2.02
C VAL A 915 6.77 28.75 0.88
N ASP A 916 8.07 29.04 1.01
CA ASP A 916 9.07 28.59 0.05
C ASP A 916 9.08 27.06 -0.12
N LYS A 917 9.42 26.58 -1.32
CA LYS A 917 9.34 25.16 -1.69
C LYS A 917 10.20 24.28 -0.78
N ALA A 918 11.33 24.79 -0.29
CA ALA A 918 12.21 24.09 0.65
C ALA A 918 11.52 23.81 2.00
N HIS A 919 10.78 24.77 2.54
CA HIS A 919 10.20 24.70 3.89
C HIS A 919 8.77 24.16 3.91
N ARG A 920 8.08 24.13 2.77
CA ARG A 920 6.66 23.76 2.69
C ARG A 920 6.32 22.40 3.30
N LYS A 921 7.15 21.37 3.05
CA LYS A 921 6.94 20.02 3.60
C LYS A 921 7.15 20.00 5.12
N LEU A 922 8.20 20.67 5.59
CA LEU A 922 8.55 20.76 7.02
C LEU A 922 7.47 21.52 7.79
N CYS A 923 7.09 22.72 7.33
CA CYS A 923 6.03 23.53 7.94
C CYS A 923 4.72 22.77 8.05
N ARG A 924 4.31 22.07 6.97
CA ARG A 924 3.08 21.25 7.01
C ARG A 924 3.16 20.20 8.12
N LYS A 925 4.27 19.45 8.21
CA LYS A 925 4.48 18.43 9.24
C LYS A 925 4.50 19.01 10.66
N MET A 926 5.14 20.16 10.88
CA MET A 926 5.20 20.81 12.19
C MET A 926 3.83 21.29 12.70
N LEU A 927 2.92 21.65 11.78
CA LEU A 927 1.57 22.13 12.12
C LEU A 927 0.53 21.01 12.19
N THR A 928 0.81 19.83 11.62
CA THR A 928 -0.12 18.70 11.63
C THR A 928 -0.34 18.16 13.05
N PRO A 929 -1.60 18.11 13.54
CA PRO A 929 -1.90 17.53 14.85
C PRO A 929 -1.70 16.00 14.87
N GLU A 930 -1.50 15.46 16.08
CA GLU A 930 -1.08 14.07 16.31
C GLU A 930 -1.89 13.00 15.56
N LEU A 931 -3.23 13.05 15.63
CA LEU A 931 -4.08 12.01 15.03
C LEU A 931 -4.01 12.01 13.49
N GLN A 932 -3.86 13.19 12.90
CA GLN A 932 -3.67 13.35 11.47
C GLN A 932 -2.29 12.87 11.06
N TYR A 933 -1.25 13.18 11.85
CA TYR A 933 0.10 12.68 11.58
C TYR A 933 0.17 11.15 11.66
N LEU A 934 -0.46 10.53 12.67
CA LEU A 934 -0.56 9.08 12.78
C LEU A 934 -1.27 8.46 11.55
N THR A 935 -2.30 9.13 11.02
CA THR A 935 -2.94 8.72 9.76
C THR A 935 -1.95 8.74 8.60
N ASP A 936 -1.19 9.83 8.46
CA ASP A 936 -0.23 10.03 7.37
C ASP A 936 0.89 8.97 7.39
N MET A 937 1.24 8.47 8.58
CA MET A 937 2.20 7.36 8.77
C MET A 937 1.57 5.96 8.64
N GLY A 938 0.32 5.85 8.21
CA GLY A 938 -0.32 4.56 7.90
C GLY A 938 -0.96 3.83 9.09
N VAL A 939 -1.25 4.53 10.19
CA VAL A 939 -2.03 3.98 11.32
C VAL A 939 -3.52 3.98 10.99
N ASN A 940 -4.17 2.83 11.15
CA ASN A 940 -5.60 2.69 10.90
C ASN A 940 -6.40 3.19 12.12
N LEU A 941 -6.90 4.42 12.07
CA LEU A 941 -7.68 5.04 13.15
C LEU A 941 -9.20 4.86 12.99
N TRP A 942 -9.69 3.78 12.39
CA TRP A 942 -11.12 3.64 12.08
C TRP A 942 -12.02 3.69 13.33
N ILE A 943 -11.57 3.16 14.48
CA ILE A 943 -12.31 3.23 15.74
C ILE A 943 -12.41 4.68 16.22
N THR A 944 -11.29 5.41 16.23
CA THR A 944 -11.24 6.83 16.61
C THR A 944 -12.10 7.69 15.68
N ARG A 945 -12.08 7.42 14.36
CA ARG A 945 -12.91 8.12 13.38
C ARG A 945 -14.40 7.80 13.50
N LEU A 946 -14.74 6.55 13.83
CA LEU A 946 -16.11 6.13 14.08
C LEU A 946 -16.68 6.86 15.30
N TRP A 947 -15.91 6.95 16.39
CA TRP A 947 -16.26 7.76 17.56
C TRP A 947 -16.43 9.24 17.21
N GLY A 948 -15.54 9.80 16.36
CA GLY A 948 -15.69 11.16 15.85
C GLY A 948 -17.00 11.38 15.07
N HIS A 949 -17.38 10.43 14.21
CA HIS A 949 -18.64 10.50 13.45
C HIS A 949 -19.87 10.30 14.34
N ILE A 950 -19.81 9.40 15.32
CA ILE A 950 -20.89 9.20 16.30
C ILE A 950 -21.13 10.48 17.10
N ARG A 951 -20.06 11.17 17.51
CA ARG A 951 -20.14 12.47 18.18
C ARG A 951 -20.82 13.54 17.32
N GLU A 952 -20.42 13.67 16.06
CA GLU A 952 -21.04 14.63 15.12
C GLU A 952 -22.55 14.35 14.92
N ILE A 953 -22.96 13.08 14.91
CA ILE A 953 -24.36 12.67 14.73
C ILE A 953 -25.20 12.94 15.99
N LEU A 954 -24.62 12.81 17.17
CA LEU A 954 -25.32 13.00 18.44
C LEU A 954 -25.39 14.48 18.89
N HIS A 955 -24.81 15.41 18.12
CA HIS A 955 -24.62 16.82 18.53
C HIS A 955 -24.00 16.94 19.93
N TRP A 956 -23.06 16.04 20.25
CA TRP A 956 -22.35 15.97 21.53
C TRP A 956 -21.07 16.79 21.54
#